data_AF-A0A3S4IK00-F1
#
_entry.id   AF-A0A3S4IK00-F1
#
_cell.length_a   1.000
_cell.length_b   1.000
_cell.length_c   1.000
_cell.angle_alpha   90.00
_cell.angle_beta   90.00
_cell.angle_gamma   90.00
#
_symmetry.space_group_name_H-M   'P 1'
#
loop_
_entity.id
_entity.type
_entity.pdbx_description
1 polymer ?
#
loop_
_entity_poly.entity_id
_entity_poly.type
_entity_poly.pdbx_seq_one_letter_code
_entity_poly.pdbx_strand_id
1 'polypeptide(L)'
;MANHRLIRDPANAALQQALNALVNSAPNSDQRARLAKPGYDQLKAWLMMARPDKADGAFFAQTMKTVQPTRMGISTGLWQSLAPDLWAFYLSLLPERPEWKIIPDAQRVSQSRQVLLQQLGRRNAESTLYENMLKSVRRNFADVSLEDMTSGTDARRLFTTDEVVPGMFTRQAWEGGIQQAIDKVASSRREEIDWVLSDSRKTVSTDLSPEALKARLTRRYFTDFAGSWLNFLNSLRLNPATNIADVTDQLTLISDVRQSPLIALMNTLAWQGQAGQQREGLSDSLIKSAKDLVGGKDKPVIDQSAAGPQGPLDDTFGPLLQLMGKNTGSNVMSADSSLSLQTYLTRITRVRLRLQQVANASDPLEMMQTLAQTVFQGKSVDLTDTQQYGSLISASLGEEWSGFGNTLFVQPLTQAWETVLLPSATSLNDKWRRSVVANWHTAFDGRFPFAASKSDASLPMLAEFVRKDSGRIERFLTTELNGVLHKEGSHWVPDKVNSHGLVFNPAFLRAINQLSQLSDILFTDGSQGISFELQARPAPEIVETQLTIDGQKLRYFNQMADWQTFRWPGETYKPGTLLTWTTVNAGTRLFGDYSGTWGFIRWLEQGKRHPLDRSQWMMSFSAPDGRTLQWVLRSQLGSGPLALLALRGLTLPDQIFTVDAAESAQVLTTGVGNSDMDEMEL
;
A
#
# COMPACT_ATOMS: atom_id res chain seq x y z
N MET A 1 -27.93 74.52 -36.35
CA MET A 1 -26.78 73.60 -36.50
C MET A 1 -27.01 72.24 -35.80
N ALA A 2 -28.18 71.59 -35.96
CA ALA A 2 -28.52 70.36 -35.21
C ALA A 2 -28.37 69.05 -36.03
N ASN A 3 -28.27 69.11 -37.35
CA ASN A 3 -28.38 67.94 -38.26
C ASN A 3 -27.06 67.23 -38.64
N HIS A 4 -25.93 67.50 -37.97
CA HIS A 4 -24.63 66.88 -38.31
C HIS A 4 -24.07 65.93 -37.23
N ARG A 5 -24.87 65.51 -36.25
CA ARG A 5 -24.39 64.64 -35.17
C ARG A 5 -24.62 63.17 -35.52
N LEU A 6 -23.57 62.46 -35.90
CA LEU A 6 -23.62 61.02 -36.16
C LEU A 6 -23.93 60.27 -34.86
N ILE A 7 -24.70 59.18 -34.96
CA ILE A 7 -25.04 58.33 -33.79
C ILE A 7 -23.78 57.68 -33.17
N ARG A 8 -22.71 57.54 -33.97
CA ARG A 8 -21.43 56.96 -33.56
C ARG A 8 -20.69 57.79 -32.51
N ASP A 9 -20.70 59.12 -32.62
CA ASP A 9 -19.86 59.99 -31.80
C ASP A 9 -20.27 59.98 -30.31
N PRO A 10 -21.57 60.09 -29.96
CA PRO A 10 -22.01 59.96 -28.58
C PRO A 10 -21.91 58.51 -28.06
N ALA A 11 -22.01 57.50 -28.94
CA ALA A 11 -21.79 56.11 -28.55
C ALA A 11 -20.30 55.86 -28.20
N ASN A 12 -19.38 56.40 -28.99
CA ASN A 12 -17.93 56.39 -28.74
C ASN A 12 -17.59 57.05 -27.41
N ALA A 13 -18.14 58.24 -27.13
CA ALA A 13 -17.92 58.94 -25.87
C ALA A 13 -18.45 58.16 -24.65
N ALA A 14 -19.63 57.55 -24.77
CA ALA A 14 -20.23 56.77 -23.68
C ALA A 14 -19.41 55.49 -23.38
N LEU A 15 -18.93 54.78 -24.42
CA LEU A 15 -18.06 53.62 -24.26
C LEU A 15 -16.70 54.01 -23.63
N GLN A 16 -16.11 55.12 -24.06
CA GLN A 16 -14.89 55.64 -23.45
C GLN A 16 -15.07 55.96 -21.97
N GLN A 17 -16.20 56.57 -21.59
CA GLN A 17 -16.51 56.88 -20.20
C GLN A 17 -16.71 55.63 -19.35
N ALA A 18 -17.39 54.61 -19.89
CA ALA A 18 -17.61 53.34 -19.20
C ALA A 18 -16.29 52.58 -18.99
N LEU A 19 -15.42 52.52 -20.01
CA LEU A 19 -14.09 51.91 -19.90
C LEU A 19 -13.15 52.69 -18.96
N ASN A 20 -13.29 54.02 -18.89
CA ASN A 20 -12.58 54.82 -17.88
C ASN A 20 -12.96 54.45 -16.46
N ALA A 21 -14.25 54.24 -16.19
CA ALA A 21 -14.71 53.81 -14.88
C ALA A 21 -14.13 52.43 -14.50
N LEU A 22 -13.99 51.52 -15.48
CA LEU A 22 -13.32 50.24 -15.28
C LEU A 22 -11.83 50.42 -14.96
N VAL A 23 -11.08 51.15 -15.78
CA VAL A 23 -9.62 51.32 -15.63
C VAL A 23 -9.27 52.03 -14.31
N ASN A 24 -10.07 53.03 -13.91
CA ASN A 24 -9.81 53.84 -12.71
C ASN A 24 -10.36 53.24 -11.41
N SER A 25 -11.12 52.14 -11.46
CA SER A 25 -11.57 51.43 -10.25
C SER A 25 -10.37 50.96 -9.42
N ALA A 26 -10.49 50.79 -8.09
CA ALA A 26 -9.35 50.37 -7.27
C ALA A 26 -8.90 48.93 -7.61
N PRO A 27 -7.57 48.63 -7.65
CA PRO A 27 -7.06 47.27 -7.80
C PRO A 27 -7.64 46.32 -6.74
N ASN A 28 -7.99 45.09 -7.15
CA ASN A 28 -8.59 44.06 -6.28
C ASN A 28 -9.91 44.43 -5.58
N SER A 29 -10.62 45.48 -6.00
CA SER A 29 -11.91 45.85 -5.41
C SER A 29 -13.10 45.04 -5.99
N ASP A 30 -14.14 44.84 -5.17
CA ASP A 30 -15.40 44.22 -5.61
C ASP A 30 -16.07 45.01 -6.75
N GLN A 31 -15.93 46.33 -6.74
CA GLN A 31 -16.41 47.20 -7.81
C GLN A 31 -15.72 46.87 -9.13
N ARG A 32 -14.39 46.72 -9.13
CA ARG A 32 -13.62 46.31 -10.33
C ARG A 32 -14.05 44.93 -10.82
N ALA A 33 -14.29 43.98 -9.91
CA ALA A 33 -14.77 42.64 -10.26
C ALA A 33 -16.17 42.65 -10.91
N ARG A 34 -17.10 43.48 -10.40
CA ARG A 34 -18.45 43.66 -10.97
C ARG A 34 -18.41 44.33 -12.35
N LEU A 35 -17.50 45.29 -12.54
CA LEU A 35 -17.35 46.01 -13.82
C LEU A 35 -16.64 45.19 -14.90
N ALA A 36 -15.93 44.10 -14.57
CA ALA A 36 -15.13 43.36 -15.52
C ALA A 36 -15.94 42.75 -16.69
N LYS A 37 -17.09 42.12 -16.43
CA LYS A 37 -17.92 41.52 -17.51
C LYS A 37 -18.54 42.58 -18.42
N PRO A 38 -19.26 43.61 -17.91
CA PRO A 38 -19.73 44.71 -18.75
C PRO A 38 -18.58 45.44 -19.46
N GLY A 39 -17.43 45.58 -18.78
CA GLY A 39 -16.23 46.21 -19.32
C GLY A 39 -15.64 45.47 -20.53
N TYR A 40 -15.69 44.14 -20.53
CA TYR A 40 -15.33 43.34 -21.70
C TYR A 40 -16.29 43.60 -22.87
N ASP A 41 -17.59 43.56 -22.63
CA ASP A 41 -18.60 43.80 -23.68
C ASP A 41 -18.47 45.22 -24.26
N GLN A 42 -18.20 46.20 -23.40
CA GLN A 42 -17.92 47.59 -23.77
C GLN A 42 -16.64 47.72 -24.60
N LEU A 43 -15.55 47.06 -24.21
CA LEU A 43 -14.30 47.07 -24.98
C LEU A 43 -14.51 46.42 -26.36
N LYS A 44 -15.21 45.28 -26.40
CA LYS A 44 -15.58 44.60 -27.64
C LYS A 44 -16.38 45.53 -28.56
N ALA A 45 -17.46 46.14 -28.04
CA ALA A 45 -18.28 47.09 -28.78
C ALA A 45 -17.47 48.29 -29.29
N TRP A 46 -16.55 48.82 -28.48
CA TRP A 46 -15.69 49.94 -28.85
C TRP A 46 -14.70 49.58 -29.96
N LEU A 47 -14.12 48.37 -29.92
CA LEU A 47 -13.23 47.87 -30.97
C LEU A 47 -13.98 47.55 -32.28
N MET A 48 -15.24 47.11 -32.22
CA MET A 48 -16.07 46.90 -33.43
C MET A 48 -16.24 48.19 -34.24
N MET A 49 -16.37 49.34 -33.57
CA MET A 49 -16.49 50.65 -34.23
C MET A 49 -15.23 51.02 -35.03
N ALA A 50 -14.10 50.37 -34.78
CA ALA A 50 -12.82 50.59 -35.45
C ALA A 50 -12.44 49.49 -36.46
N ARG A 51 -13.12 48.33 -36.39
CA ARG A 51 -12.82 47.10 -37.13
C ARG A 51 -14.03 46.67 -37.95
N PRO A 52 -14.15 47.16 -39.21
CA PRO A 52 -15.28 46.83 -40.07
C PRO A 52 -15.45 45.31 -40.29
N ASP A 53 -14.36 44.55 -40.26
CA ASP A 53 -14.33 43.08 -40.37
C ASP A 53 -14.93 42.34 -39.16
N LYS A 54 -15.19 43.03 -38.04
CA LYS A 54 -15.76 42.48 -36.80
C LYS A 54 -17.10 43.11 -36.42
N ALA A 55 -17.76 43.81 -37.35
CA ALA A 55 -19.02 44.49 -37.09
C ALA A 55 -20.17 43.51 -36.78
N ASP A 56 -20.80 43.66 -35.61
CA ASP A 56 -22.01 42.92 -35.20
C ASP A 56 -23.04 43.89 -34.59
N GLY A 57 -23.99 44.32 -35.41
CA GLY A 57 -25.00 45.31 -35.03
C GLY A 57 -25.88 44.88 -33.87
N ALA A 58 -26.21 43.59 -33.76
CA ALA A 58 -27.08 43.08 -32.69
C ALA A 58 -26.35 43.11 -31.35
N PHE A 59 -25.09 42.62 -31.30
CA PHE A 59 -24.26 42.69 -30.10
C PHE A 59 -24.02 44.13 -29.65
N PHE A 60 -23.70 45.02 -30.59
CA PHE A 60 -23.42 46.43 -30.30
C PHE A 60 -24.65 47.15 -29.74
N ALA A 61 -25.81 46.99 -30.37
CA ALA A 61 -27.06 47.58 -29.88
C ALA A 61 -27.41 47.09 -28.47
N GLN A 62 -27.23 45.79 -28.20
CA GLN A 62 -27.50 45.22 -26.88
C GLN A 62 -26.54 45.76 -25.80
N THR A 63 -25.26 45.89 -26.13
CA THR A 63 -24.26 46.48 -25.23
C THR A 63 -24.61 47.94 -24.92
N MET A 64 -24.93 48.71 -25.97
CA MET A 64 -25.19 50.15 -25.86
C MET A 64 -26.47 50.49 -25.07
N LYS A 65 -27.47 49.60 -25.00
CA LYS A 65 -28.64 49.77 -24.10
C LYS A 65 -28.22 50.00 -22.65
N THR A 66 -27.15 49.34 -22.21
CA THR A 66 -26.64 49.48 -20.83
C THR A 66 -25.67 50.65 -20.68
N VAL A 67 -24.90 50.96 -21.73
CA VAL A 67 -23.86 52.00 -21.72
C VAL A 67 -24.45 53.39 -21.86
N GLN A 68 -25.53 53.54 -22.63
CA GLN A 68 -26.19 54.81 -22.90
C GLN A 68 -27.72 54.68 -22.78
N PRO A 69 -28.25 54.43 -21.57
CA PRO A 69 -29.69 54.21 -21.36
C PRO A 69 -30.54 55.49 -21.54
N THR A 70 -29.91 56.66 -21.49
CA THR A 70 -30.55 57.98 -21.62
C THR A 70 -29.73 58.89 -22.51
N ARG A 71 -30.39 59.85 -23.15
CA ARG A 71 -29.71 60.90 -23.93
C ARG A 71 -30.31 62.28 -23.62
N MET A 72 -29.43 63.21 -23.25
CA MET A 72 -29.80 64.61 -23.02
C MET A 72 -30.56 65.18 -24.22
N GLY A 73 -31.74 65.73 -23.97
CA GLY A 73 -32.61 66.33 -25.00
C GLY A 73 -33.57 65.35 -25.70
N ILE A 74 -33.62 64.08 -25.32
CA ILE A 74 -34.60 63.08 -25.83
C ILE A 74 -35.23 62.37 -24.62
N SER A 75 -36.54 62.11 -24.65
CA SER A 75 -37.20 61.38 -23.56
C SER A 75 -36.68 59.94 -23.48
N THR A 76 -36.59 59.39 -22.27
CA THR A 76 -36.02 58.06 -22.03
C THR A 76 -36.74 56.96 -22.81
N GLY A 77 -38.07 56.97 -22.83
CA GLY A 77 -38.86 55.98 -23.57
C GLY A 77 -38.62 56.02 -25.09
N LEU A 78 -38.54 57.23 -25.66
CA LEU A 78 -38.27 57.41 -27.09
C LEU A 78 -36.82 57.03 -27.46
N TRP A 79 -35.86 57.34 -26.58
CA TRP A 79 -34.47 56.94 -26.77
C TRP A 79 -34.32 55.42 -26.71
N GLN A 80 -34.94 54.76 -25.74
CA GLN A 80 -34.88 53.31 -25.58
C GLN A 80 -35.58 52.55 -26.72
N SER A 81 -36.59 53.14 -27.36
CA SER A 81 -37.24 52.54 -28.54
C SER A 81 -36.43 52.71 -29.83
N LEU A 82 -35.81 53.88 -30.05
CA LEU A 82 -35.13 54.21 -31.32
C LEU A 82 -33.63 53.87 -31.35
N ALA A 83 -32.93 54.04 -30.23
CA ALA A 83 -31.47 53.91 -30.21
C ALA A 83 -30.93 52.51 -30.57
N PRO A 84 -31.55 51.40 -30.15
CA PRO A 84 -31.08 50.06 -30.53
C PRO A 84 -31.01 49.86 -32.04
N ASP A 85 -32.04 50.28 -32.77
CA ASP A 85 -32.11 50.13 -34.23
C ASP A 85 -31.08 51.02 -34.91
N LEU A 86 -30.88 52.26 -34.43
CA LEU A 86 -29.88 53.17 -34.97
C LEU A 86 -28.43 52.69 -34.73
N TRP A 87 -28.16 52.09 -33.57
CA TRP A 87 -26.85 51.50 -33.26
C TRP A 87 -26.58 50.25 -34.09
N ALA A 88 -27.58 49.37 -34.23
CA ALA A 88 -27.49 48.19 -35.07
C ALA A 88 -27.24 48.58 -36.53
N PHE A 89 -28.02 49.54 -37.05
CA PHE A 89 -27.88 50.07 -38.41
C PHE A 89 -26.49 50.64 -38.67
N TYR A 90 -25.99 51.51 -37.77
CA TYR A 90 -24.66 52.08 -37.90
C TYR A 90 -23.57 51.01 -38.03
N LEU A 91 -23.59 50.02 -37.14
CA LEU A 91 -22.51 49.04 -37.11
C LEU A 91 -22.64 48.02 -38.25
N SER A 92 -23.86 47.59 -38.61
CA SER A 92 -24.09 46.69 -39.73
C SER A 92 -23.66 47.27 -41.09
N LEU A 93 -23.70 48.59 -41.28
CA LEU A 93 -23.23 49.26 -42.50
C LEU A 93 -21.74 49.64 -42.48
N LEU A 94 -21.06 49.50 -41.34
CA LEU A 94 -19.64 49.83 -41.21
C LEU A 94 -18.72 49.08 -42.19
N PRO A 95 -18.94 47.79 -42.54
CA PRO A 95 -18.16 47.09 -43.57
C PRO A 95 -18.25 47.73 -44.96
N GLU A 96 -19.44 48.23 -45.32
CA GLU A 96 -19.71 48.86 -46.61
C GLU A 96 -19.31 50.34 -46.65
N ARG A 97 -19.19 50.97 -45.48
CA ARG A 97 -18.80 52.38 -45.28
C ARG A 97 -17.63 52.51 -44.31
N PRO A 98 -16.41 52.08 -44.68
CA PRO A 98 -15.24 52.10 -43.79
C PRO A 98 -14.86 53.51 -43.29
N GLU A 99 -15.26 54.55 -44.01
CA GLU A 99 -15.11 55.96 -43.62
C GLU A 99 -15.87 56.31 -42.31
N TRP A 100 -16.81 55.47 -41.89
CA TRP A 100 -17.56 55.65 -40.65
C TRP A 100 -16.84 55.13 -39.40
N LYS A 101 -15.69 54.48 -39.56
CA LYS A 101 -14.90 53.96 -38.43
C LYS A 101 -14.43 55.05 -37.49
N ILE A 102 -14.26 54.69 -36.23
CA ILE A 102 -13.58 55.54 -35.24
C ILE A 102 -12.10 55.17 -35.15
N ILE A 103 -11.33 56.03 -34.48
CA ILE A 103 -9.96 55.74 -34.05
C ILE A 103 -9.97 55.70 -32.51
N PRO A 104 -9.98 54.52 -31.88
CA PRO A 104 -9.92 54.39 -30.43
C PRO A 104 -8.58 54.89 -29.88
N ASP A 105 -8.59 55.39 -28.65
CA ASP A 105 -7.36 55.72 -27.92
C ASP A 105 -6.59 54.42 -27.60
N ALA A 106 -5.41 54.28 -28.20
CA ALA A 106 -4.58 53.08 -28.06
C ALA A 106 -4.12 52.82 -26.62
N GLN A 107 -3.82 53.87 -25.84
CA GLN A 107 -3.43 53.73 -24.44
C GLN A 107 -4.61 53.22 -23.62
N ARG A 108 -5.82 53.74 -23.87
CA ARG A 108 -7.04 53.32 -23.17
C ARG A 108 -7.45 51.89 -23.51
N VAL A 109 -7.32 51.49 -24.78
CA VAL A 109 -7.51 50.08 -25.19
C VAL A 109 -6.52 49.18 -24.44
N SER A 110 -5.23 49.53 -24.41
CA SER A 110 -4.20 48.74 -23.72
C SER A 110 -4.47 48.62 -22.21
N GLN A 111 -4.79 49.72 -21.53
CA GLN A 111 -5.14 49.73 -20.10
C GLN A 111 -6.40 48.89 -19.81
N SER A 112 -7.44 49.03 -20.64
CA SER A 112 -8.68 48.24 -20.50
C SER A 112 -8.40 46.75 -20.67
N ARG A 113 -7.60 46.37 -21.69
CA ARG A 113 -7.15 44.98 -21.90
C ARG A 113 -6.38 44.45 -20.70
N GLN A 114 -5.44 45.22 -20.14
CA GLN A 114 -4.64 44.79 -18.99
C GLN A 114 -5.51 44.53 -17.75
N VAL A 115 -6.44 45.44 -17.42
CA VAL A 115 -7.37 45.26 -16.30
C VAL A 115 -8.28 44.06 -16.52
N LEU A 116 -8.83 43.91 -17.73
CA LEU A 116 -9.70 42.79 -18.08
C LEU A 116 -8.97 41.45 -18.08
N LEU A 117 -7.74 41.38 -18.59
CA LEU A 117 -6.92 40.16 -18.55
C LEU A 117 -6.66 39.71 -17.11
N GLN A 118 -6.40 40.64 -16.19
CA GLN A 118 -6.20 40.33 -14.77
C GLN A 118 -7.50 39.85 -14.09
N GLN A 119 -8.64 40.48 -14.38
CA GLN A 119 -9.93 40.15 -13.73
C GLN A 119 -10.59 38.90 -14.32
N LEU A 120 -10.62 38.78 -15.65
CA LEU A 120 -11.15 37.61 -16.36
C LEU A 120 -10.24 36.40 -16.12
N GLY A 121 -8.93 36.57 -15.97
CA GLY A 121 -8.01 35.48 -15.59
C GLY A 121 -8.36 34.84 -14.24
N ARG A 122 -8.87 35.62 -13.27
CA ARG A 122 -9.31 35.10 -11.96
C ARG A 122 -10.69 34.44 -12.01
N ARG A 123 -11.66 35.04 -12.71
CA ARG A 123 -13.03 34.51 -12.79
C ARG A 123 -13.13 33.30 -13.70
N ASN A 124 -12.34 33.30 -14.78
CA ASN A 124 -12.19 32.20 -15.71
C ASN A 124 -11.00 31.32 -15.31
N ALA A 125 -10.66 31.30 -14.01
CA ALA A 125 -9.77 30.28 -13.48
C ALA A 125 -10.28 28.91 -13.93
N GLU A 126 -9.35 28.06 -14.37
CA GLU A 126 -9.64 26.79 -15.00
C GLU A 126 -10.61 25.93 -14.16
N SER A 127 -10.50 25.99 -12.82
CA SER A 127 -11.42 25.33 -11.89
C SER A 127 -12.87 25.79 -11.99
N THR A 128 -13.13 27.09 -12.10
CA THR A 128 -14.49 27.61 -12.22
C THR A 128 -15.12 27.22 -13.57
N LEU A 129 -14.33 27.23 -14.65
CA LEU A 129 -14.78 26.77 -15.97
C LEU A 129 -15.12 25.28 -15.93
N TYR A 130 -14.23 24.48 -15.35
CA TYR A 130 -14.40 23.05 -15.20
C TYR A 130 -15.65 22.68 -14.38
N GLU A 131 -15.86 23.30 -13.22
CA GLU A 131 -17.03 23.04 -12.38
C GLU A 131 -18.36 23.42 -13.05
N ASN A 132 -18.41 24.58 -13.72
CA ASN A 132 -19.62 25.02 -14.41
C ASN A 132 -19.95 24.10 -15.59
N MET A 133 -18.93 23.65 -16.31
CA MET A 133 -19.06 22.65 -17.36
C MET A 133 -19.66 21.36 -16.79
N LEU A 134 -19.08 20.79 -15.72
CA LEU A 134 -19.62 19.59 -15.08
C LEU A 134 -21.06 19.77 -14.61
N LYS A 135 -21.38 20.90 -13.95
CA LYS A 135 -22.76 21.21 -13.49
C LYS A 135 -23.76 21.24 -14.64
N SER A 136 -23.35 21.71 -15.82
CA SER A 136 -24.21 21.77 -17.00
C SER A 136 -24.54 20.41 -17.59
N VAL A 137 -23.62 19.44 -17.46
CA VAL A 137 -23.74 18.10 -18.03
C VAL A 137 -24.32 17.10 -17.03
N ARG A 138 -24.09 17.30 -15.72
CA ARG A 138 -24.52 16.40 -14.63
C ARG A 138 -26.01 16.03 -14.67
N ARG A 139 -26.89 16.94 -15.08
CA ARG A 139 -28.34 16.70 -15.12
C ARG A 139 -28.77 15.64 -16.14
N ASN A 140 -27.91 15.30 -17.10
CA ASN A 140 -28.24 14.41 -18.21
C ASN A 140 -27.77 12.97 -17.97
N PHE A 141 -26.99 12.72 -16.92
CA PHE A 141 -26.39 11.40 -16.64
C PHE A 141 -26.65 11.03 -15.19
N ALA A 142 -27.38 9.94 -14.98
CA ALA A 142 -27.64 9.37 -13.66
C ALA A 142 -26.39 8.65 -13.12
N ASP A 143 -26.24 8.67 -11.80
CA ASP A 143 -25.16 7.96 -11.12
C ASP A 143 -25.31 6.44 -11.34
N VAL A 144 -24.17 5.76 -11.48
CA VAL A 144 -24.10 4.34 -11.83
C VAL A 144 -23.78 3.53 -10.57
N SER A 145 -24.67 2.63 -10.22
CA SER A 145 -24.52 1.71 -9.08
C SER A 145 -23.79 0.41 -9.46
N LEU A 146 -23.43 -0.40 -8.46
CA LEU A 146 -22.85 -1.74 -8.69
C LEU A 146 -23.79 -2.61 -9.52
N GLU A 147 -25.09 -2.56 -9.23
CA GLU A 147 -26.12 -3.35 -9.91
C GLU A 147 -26.27 -2.97 -11.39
N ASP A 148 -26.13 -1.69 -11.71
CA ASP A 148 -26.12 -1.21 -13.10
C ASP A 148 -24.91 -1.74 -13.86
N MET A 149 -23.73 -1.78 -13.21
CA MET A 149 -22.48 -2.27 -13.80
C MET A 149 -22.46 -3.78 -14.01
N THR A 150 -23.23 -4.52 -13.21
CA THR A 150 -23.28 -5.99 -13.23
C THR A 150 -24.66 -6.51 -13.65
N SER A 151 -25.35 -5.78 -14.51
CA SER A 151 -26.72 -6.10 -14.94
C SER A 151 -26.85 -7.54 -15.44
N GLY A 152 -27.91 -8.23 -14.99
CA GLY A 152 -28.14 -9.66 -15.28
C GLY A 152 -27.44 -10.64 -14.34
N THR A 153 -26.76 -10.15 -13.30
CA THR A 153 -26.13 -10.96 -12.24
C THR A 153 -26.62 -10.53 -10.85
N ASP A 154 -26.28 -11.29 -9.80
CA ASP A 154 -26.62 -10.97 -8.41
C ASP A 154 -25.38 -10.52 -7.62
N ALA A 155 -24.90 -9.30 -7.88
CA ALA A 155 -23.70 -8.76 -7.25
C ALA A 155 -23.79 -8.64 -5.73
N ARG A 156 -24.99 -8.37 -5.19
CA ARG A 156 -25.21 -8.20 -3.74
C ARG A 156 -24.93 -9.45 -2.92
N ARG A 157 -24.98 -10.64 -3.54
CA ARG A 157 -24.58 -11.89 -2.88
C ARG A 157 -23.08 -11.97 -2.62
N LEU A 158 -22.26 -11.29 -3.42
CA LEU A 158 -20.80 -11.29 -3.27
C LEU A 158 -20.29 -10.01 -2.63
N PHE A 159 -20.72 -8.87 -3.15
CA PHE A 159 -20.10 -7.58 -2.85
C PHE A 159 -21.11 -6.57 -2.33
N THR A 160 -20.62 -5.69 -1.47
CA THR A 160 -21.34 -4.53 -0.95
C THR A 160 -20.50 -3.27 -1.15
N THR A 161 -21.17 -2.13 -1.34
CA THR A 161 -20.59 -0.80 -1.38
C THR A 161 -21.67 0.23 -1.07
N ASP A 162 -21.29 1.31 -0.41
CA ASP A 162 -22.14 2.48 -0.16
C ASP A 162 -21.88 3.62 -1.19
N GLU A 163 -20.91 3.41 -2.09
CA GLU A 163 -20.49 4.39 -3.09
C GLU A 163 -21.17 4.13 -4.44
N VAL A 164 -21.28 5.19 -5.25
CA VAL A 164 -21.72 5.13 -6.65
C VAL A 164 -20.77 5.93 -7.52
N VAL A 165 -20.66 5.57 -8.80
CA VAL A 165 -19.88 6.39 -9.75
C VAL A 165 -20.79 7.50 -10.28
N PRO A 166 -20.42 8.79 -10.12
CA PRO A 166 -21.22 9.87 -10.70
C PRO A 166 -21.37 9.70 -12.21
N GLY A 167 -22.60 9.81 -12.73
CA GLY A 167 -22.91 9.48 -14.12
C GLY A 167 -22.11 10.26 -15.16
N MET A 168 -21.69 11.48 -14.78
CA MET A 168 -20.85 12.36 -15.60
C MET A 168 -19.43 11.83 -15.82
N PHE A 169 -18.97 10.86 -15.04
CA PHE A 169 -17.66 10.19 -15.18
C PHE A 169 -17.81 8.79 -15.79
N THR A 170 -18.56 8.72 -16.87
CA THR A 170 -18.76 7.50 -17.65
C THR A 170 -18.37 7.74 -19.10
N ARG A 171 -18.06 6.67 -19.83
CA ARG A 171 -17.80 6.73 -21.27
C ARG A 171 -19.01 7.28 -22.02
N GLN A 172 -20.22 6.92 -21.61
CA GLN A 172 -21.46 7.49 -22.14
C GLN A 172 -21.49 9.01 -21.98
N ALA A 173 -21.08 9.53 -20.81
CA ALA A 173 -21.03 10.97 -20.58
C ALA A 173 -19.92 11.67 -21.37
N TRP A 174 -18.75 11.03 -21.50
CA TRP A 174 -17.66 11.52 -22.33
C TRP A 174 -18.10 11.72 -23.78
N GLU A 175 -18.63 10.66 -24.40
CA GLU A 175 -19.05 10.63 -25.80
C GLU A 175 -20.35 11.41 -26.03
N GLY A 176 -21.24 11.44 -25.03
CA GLY A 176 -22.58 12.01 -25.12
C GLY A 176 -22.70 13.51 -24.78
N GLY A 177 -21.67 14.15 -24.20
CA GLY A 177 -21.77 15.59 -23.91
C GLY A 177 -20.54 16.28 -23.34
N ILE A 178 -19.68 15.59 -22.58
CA ILE A 178 -18.52 16.23 -21.95
C ILE A 178 -17.51 16.72 -23.00
N GLN A 179 -17.19 15.90 -24.01
CA GLN A 179 -16.24 16.29 -25.06
C GLN A 179 -16.67 17.59 -25.76
N GLN A 180 -17.96 17.68 -26.10
CA GLN A 180 -18.56 18.87 -26.73
C GLN A 180 -18.58 20.08 -25.78
N ALA A 181 -18.82 19.84 -24.49
CA ALA A 181 -18.82 20.90 -23.47
C ALA A 181 -17.41 21.50 -23.30
N ILE A 182 -16.36 20.68 -23.29
CA ILE A 182 -14.96 21.13 -23.30
C ILE A 182 -14.67 21.94 -24.56
N ASP A 183 -15.09 21.45 -25.74
CA ASP A 183 -14.90 22.15 -27.02
C ASP A 183 -15.56 23.53 -27.01
N LYS A 184 -16.77 23.64 -26.45
CA LYS A 184 -17.50 24.90 -26.31
C LYS A 184 -16.80 25.89 -25.36
N VAL A 185 -16.23 25.40 -24.25
CA VAL A 185 -15.46 26.24 -23.32
C VAL A 185 -14.19 26.76 -23.99
N ALA A 186 -13.47 25.91 -24.73
CA ALA A 186 -12.26 26.29 -25.45
C ALA A 186 -12.55 27.28 -26.60
N SER A 187 -13.61 27.06 -27.39
CA SER A 187 -13.97 27.95 -28.49
C SER A 187 -14.43 29.33 -28.01
N SER A 188 -15.24 29.39 -26.95
CA SER A 188 -15.62 30.66 -26.31
C SER A 188 -14.39 31.45 -25.84
N ARG A 189 -13.35 30.75 -25.36
CA ARG A 189 -12.09 31.37 -24.94
C ARG A 189 -11.28 31.92 -26.12
N ARG A 190 -11.29 31.22 -27.25
CA ARG A 190 -10.65 31.68 -28.50
C ARG A 190 -11.24 33.02 -28.91
N GLU A 191 -12.57 33.13 -28.96
CA GLU A 191 -13.24 34.38 -29.34
C GLU A 191 -12.96 35.54 -28.37
N GLU A 192 -12.87 35.26 -27.06
CA GLU A 192 -12.56 36.25 -26.04
C GLU A 192 -11.15 36.83 -26.17
N ILE A 193 -10.17 35.98 -26.46
CA ILE A 193 -8.75 36.35 -26.46
C ILE A 193 -8.32 36.89 -27.82
N ASP A 194 -8.74 36.25 -28.92
CA ASP A 194 -8.10 36.38 -30.24
C ASP A 194 -8.07 37.82 -30.79
N TRP A 195 -9.07 38.64 -30.49
CA TRP A 195 -9.09 40.02 -31.01
C TRP A 195 -9.50 41.12 -30.04
N VAL A 196 -10.25 40.81 -28.98
CA VAL A 196 -10.68 41.82 -28.01
C VAL A 196 -9.57 42.10 -27.00
N LEU A 197 -8.94 41.05 -26.46
CA LEU A 197 -7.97 41.14 -25.38
C LEU A 197 -6.50 41.04 -25.82
N SER A 198 -6.21 40.53 -27.02
CA SER A 198 -4.85 40.47 -27.57
C SER A 198 -4.39 41.82 -28.11
N ASP A 199 -3.13 42.17 -27.83
CA ASP A 199 -2.44 43.26 -28.53
C ASP A 199 -1.60 42.61 -29.63
N SER A 200 -1.84 42.95 -30.90
CA SER A 200 -1.27 42.27 -32.08
C SER A 200 0.27 42.33 -32.21
N ARG A 201 0.96 42.84 -31.19
CA ARG A 201 2.43 42.92 -31.08
C ARG A 201 3.05 42.06 -29.97
N LYS A 202 2.25 41.39 -29.13
CA LYS A 202 2.74 40.39 -28.16
C LYS A 202 1.97 39.10 -28.37
N THR A 203 2.67 38.08 -28.84
CA THR A 203 2.18 36.71 -28.91
C THR A 203 1.51 36.35 -27.58
N VAL A 204 0.24 35.96 -27.63
CA VAL A 204 -0.44 35.33 -26.49
C VAL A 204 0.46 34.17 -26.06
N SER A 205 0.91 34.18 -24.80
CA SER A 205 1.75 33.11 -24.27
C SER A 205 1.08 31.77 -24.57
N THR A 206 1.83 30.82 -25.14
CA THR A 206 1.35 29.52 -25.63
C THR A 206 0.49 28.76 -24.61
N ASP A 207 0.71 29.02 -23.32
CA ASP A 207 -0.05 28.46 -22.19
C ASP A 207 -1.52 28.92 -22.10
N LEU A 208 -1.85 30.05 -22.72
CA LEU A 208 -3.20 30.64 -22.75
C LEU A 208 -3.96 30.33 -24.05
N SER A 209 -3.41 29.46 -24.92
CA SER A 209 -4.09 29.05 -26.14
C SER A 209 -5.35 28.21 -25.84
N PRO A 210 -6.40 28.32 -26.68
CA PRO A 210 -7.62 27.50 -26.59
C PRO A 210 -7.34 25.99 -26.63
N GLU A 211 -6.37 25.58 -27.44
CA GLU A 211 -5.96 24.18 -27.60
C GLU A 211 -5.29 23.66 -26.33
N ALA A 212 -4.41 24.46 -25.72
CA ALA A 212 -3.80 24.11 -24.43
C ALA A 212 -4.86 24.06 -23.31
N LEU A 213 -5.84 24.97 -23.30
CA LEU A 213 -6.95 24.92 -22.35
C LEU A 213 -7.80 23.66 -22.54
N LYS A 214 -8.15 23.31 -23.78
CA LYS A 214 -8.88 22.05 -24.09
C LYS A 214 -8.12 20.84 -23.57
N ALA A 215 -6.81 20.76 -23.84
CA ALA A 215 -5.97 19.67 -23.38
C ALA A 215 -5.93 19.57 -21.84
N ARG A 216 -5.76 20.69 -21.13
CA ARG A 216 -5.75 20.72 -19.65
C ARG A 216 -7.09 20.33 -19.04
N LEU A 217 -8.20 20.86 -19.56
CA LEU A 217 -9.55 20.49 -19.12
C LEU A 217 -9.85 19.01 -19.37
N THR A 218 -9.41 18.48 -20.52
CA THR A 218 -9.56 17.06 -20.86
C THR A 218 -8.75 16.18 -19.91
N ARG A 219 -7.48 16.55 -19.65
CA ARG A 219 -6.63 15.84 -18.68
C ARG A 219 -7.23 15.84 -17.29
N ARG A 220 -7.68 17.01 -16.80
CA ARG A 220 -8.36 17.13 -15.51
C ARG A 220 -9.63 16.29 -15.44
N TYR A 221 -10.44 16.29 -16.50
CA TYR A 221 -11.62 15.43 -16.58
C TYR A 221 -11.27 13.96 -16.41
N PHE A 222 -10.26 13.46 -17.13
CA PHE A 222 -9.85 12.07 -17.03
C PHE A 222 -9.18 11.73 -15.70
N THR A 223 -8.51 12.68 -15.04
CA THR A 223 -8.05 12.52 -13.65
C THR A 223 -9.22 12.34 -12.69
N ASP A 224 -10.25 13.19 -12.75
CA ASP A 224 -11.43 13.07 -11.87
C ASP A 224 -12.28 11.85 -12.20
N PHE A 225 -12.33 11.46 -13.49
CA PHE A 225 -12.91 10.20 -13.94
C PHE A 225 -12.23 9.02 -13.26
N ALA A 226 -10.91 8.91 -13.42
CA ALA A 226 -10.11 7.84 -12.83
C ALA A 226 -10.30 7.79 -11.31
N GLY A 227 -10.20 8.94 -10.64
CA GLY A 227 -10.41 9.04 -9.19
C GLY A 227 -11.80 8.58 -8.74
N SER A 228 -12.85 8.92 -9.48
CA SER A 228 -14.22 8.49 -9.14
C SER A 228 -14.40 6.97 -9.24
N TRP A 229 -13.82 6.34 -10.27
CA TRP A 229 -13.83 4.89 -10.42
C TRP A 229 -12.97 4.18 -9.38
N LEU A 230 -11.77 4.68 -9.10
CA LEU A 230 -10.90 4.14 -8.05
C LEU A 230 -11.58 4.18 -6.68
N ASN A 231 -12.23 5.30 -6.33
CA ASN A 231 -12.96 5.43 -5.06
C ASN A 231 -14.08 4.39 -4.95
N PHE A 232 -14.91 4.26 -5.98
CA PHE A 232 -15.98 3.26 -6.01
C PHE A 232 -15.42 1.83 -5.88
N LEU A 233 -14.41 1.47 -6.66
CA LEU A 233 -13.91 0.10 -6.74
C LEU A 233 -13.14 -0.31 -5.48
N ASN A 234 -12.38 0.61 -4.88
CA ASN A 234 -11.70 0.36 -3.61
C ASN A 234 -12.65 0.37 -2.40
N SER A 235 -13.89 0.85 -2.56
CA SER A 235 -14.92 0.78 -1.52
C SER A 235 -15.65 -0.57 -1.46
N LEU A 236 -15.50 -1.41 -2.49
CA LEU A 236 -16.13 -2.72 -2.54
C LEU A 236 -15.67 -3.58 -1.36
N ARG A 237 -16.61 -4.32 -0.78
CA ARG A 237 -16.34 -5.29 0.29
C ARG A 237 -16.95 -6.63 -0.05
N LEU A 238 -16.18 -7.70 0.15
CA LEU A 238 -16.70 -9.06 0.06
C LEU A 238 -17.59 -9.36 1.27
N ASN A 239 -18.74 -9.98 1.04
CA ASN A 239 -19.61 -10.45 2.11
C ASN A 239 -18.89 -11.50 2.97
N PRO A 240 -19.07 -11.49 4.30
CA PRO A 240 -18.46 -12.49 5.16
C PRO A 240 -19.08 -13.87 4.90
N ALA A 241 -18.25 -14.91 4.91
CA ALA A 241 -18.65 -16.31 4.90
C ALA A 241 -18.29 -16.94 6.26
N THR A 242 -19.19 -17.76 6.82
CA THR A 242 -19.01 -18.32 8.17
C THR A 242 -18.74 -19.82 8.17
N ASN A 243 -19.05 -20.49 7.07
CA ASN A 243 -18.93 -21.94 6.94
C ASN A 243 -18.57 -22.34 5.51
N ILE A 244 -18.24 -23.61 5.31
CA ILE A 244 -17.76 -24.11 4.02
C ILE A 244 -18.82 -24.04 2.92
N ALA A 245 -20.10 -24.10 3.25
CA ALA A 245 -21.19 -23.96 2.29
C ALA A 245 -21.28 -22.52 1.78
N ASP A 246 -21.25 -21.53 2.68
CA ASP A 246 -21.24 -20.10 2.32
C ASP A 246 -20.07 -19.79 1.36
N VAL A 247 -18.85 -20.22 1.72
CA VAL A 247 -17.65 -20.04 0.88
C VAL A 247 -17.84 -20.71 -0.47
N THR A 248 -18.33 -21.95 -0.48
CA THR A 248 -18.55 -22.71 -1.72
C THR A 248 -19.54 -22.00 -2.63
N ASP A 249 -20.61 -21.44 -2.08
CA ASP A 249 -21.62 -20.67 -2.84
C ASP A 249 -21.02 -19.38 -3.41
N GLN A 250 -20.23 -18.65 -2.62
CA GLN A 250 -19.51 -17.46 -3.11
C GLN A 250 -18.53 -17.81 -4.24
N LEU A 251 -17.69 -18.83 -4.06
CA LEU A 251 -16.76 -19.27 -5.10
C LEU A 251 -17.49 -19.80 -6.34
N THR A 252 -18.67 -20.41 -6.18
CA THR A 252 -19.56 -20.80 -7.28
C THR A 252 -19.96 -19.58 -8.09
N LEU A 253 -20.49 -18.55 -7.44
CA LEU A 253 -20.95 -17.34 -8.10
C LEU A 253 -19.80 -16.55 -8.75
N ILE A 254 -18.63 -16.49 -8.12
CA ILE A 254 -17.41 -15.86 -8.69
C ILE A 254 -16.98 -16.56 -9.98
N SER A 255 -16.99 -17.89 -9.99
CA SER A 255 -16.50 -18.71 -11.11
C SER A 255 -17.55 -19.04 -12.18
N ASP A 256 -18.81 -18.66 -12.00
CA ASP A 256 -19.87 -18.95 -12.96
C ASP A 256 -19.70 -18.10 -14.24
N VAL A 257 -19.41 -18.77 -15.36
CA VAL A 257 -19.13 -18.09 -16.64
C VAL A 257 -20.31 -17.24 -17.14
N ARG A 258 -21.55 -17.57 -16.77
CA ARG A 258 -22.76 -16.90 -17.27
C ARG A 258 -23.28 -15.84 -16.30
N GLN A 259 -23.19 -16.10 -15.00
CA GLN A 259 -23.83 -15.29 -13.97
C GLN A 259 -22.85 -14.60 -13.01
N SER A 260 -21.53 -14.68 -13.26
CA SER A 260 -20.53 -14.08 -12.38
C SER A 260 -20.61 -12.55 -12.35
N PRO A 261 -20.90 -11.95 -11.18
CA PRO A 261 -20.81 -10.51 -11.00
C PRO A 261 -19.40 -9.97 -11.22
N LEU A 262 -18.36 -10.76 -10.90
CA LEU A 262 -16.97 -10.41 -11.16
C LEU A 262 -16.70 -10.25 -12.66
N ILE A 263 -17.12 -11.22 -13.48
CA ILE A 263 -16.95 -11.16 -14.94
C ILE A 263 -17.71 -9.97 -15.52
N ALA A 264 -18.95 -9.75 -15.07
CA ALA A 264 -19.76 -8.61 -15.52
C ALA A 264 -19.10 -7.27 -15.17
N LEU A 265 -18.63 -7.10 -13.93
CA LEU A 265 -17.93 -5.90 -13.49
C LEU A 265 -16.66 -5.66 -14.30
N MET A 266 -15.82 -6.67 -14.49
CA MET A 266 -14.58 -6.57 -15.27
C MET A 266 -14.86 -6.17 -16.73
N ASN A 267 -15.93 -6.71 -17.33
CA ASN A 267 -16.36 -6.30 -18.68
C ASN A 267 -16.76 -4.82 -18.74
N THR A 268 -17.54 -4.36 -17.76
CA THR A 268 -17.91 -2.94 -17.65
C THR A 268 -16.67 -2.06 -17.49
N LEU A 269 -15.73 -2.44 -16.62
CA LEU A 269 -14.48 -1.70 -16.42
C LEU A 269 -13.64 -1.60 -17.67
N ALA A 270 -13.49 -2.69 -18.45
CA ALA A 270 -12.79 -2.60 -19.72
C ALA A 270 -13.47 -1.68 -20.73
N TRP A 271 -14.80 -1.69 -20.75
CA TRP A 271 -15.54 -0.83 -21.67
C TRP A 271 -15.41 0.65 -21.29
N GLN A 272 -15.44 0.96 -19.99
CA GLN A 272 -15.26 2.31 -19.44
C GLN A 272 -13.83 2.82 -19.57
N GLY A 273 -12.83 1.97 -19.31
CA GLY A 273 -11.39 2.30 -19.40
C GLY A 273 -10.92 2.68 -20.82
N GLN A 274 -11.72 2.38 -21.84
CA GLN A 274 -11.45 2.80 -23.23
C GLN A 274 -11.99 4.20 -23.57
N ALA A 275 -12.58 4.93 -22.60
CA ALA A 275 -13.07 6.28 -22.84
C ALA A 275 -11.94 7.22 -23.31
N GLY A 276 -12.21 8.01 -24.35
CA GLY A 276 -11.24 8.97 -24.88
C GLY A 276 -10.15 8.37 -25.77
N GLN A 277 -10.13 7.05 -26.00
CA GLN A 277 -9.20 6.44 -26.96
C GLN A 277 -9.50 6.95 -28.39
N GLN A 278 -8.48 7.52 -29.04
CA GLN A 278 -8.55 7.87 -30.45
C GLN A 278 -8.42 6.59 -31.27
N ARG A 279 -9.49 6.19 -31.96
CA ARG A 279 -9.38 5.15 -32.99
C ARG A 279 -8.52 5.73 -34.11
N GLU A 280 -7.28 5.26 -34.26
CA GLU A 280 -6.51 5.51 -35.48
C GLU A 280 -7.39 5.12 -36.67
N GLY A 281 -7.66 6.04 -37.59
CA GLY A 281 -8.36 5.73 -38.82
C GLY A 281 -7.57 4.65 -39.56
N LEU A 282 -8.26 3.64 -40.10
CA LEU A 282 -7.66 2.56 -40.89
C LEU A 282 -6.69 3.08 -41.98
N SER A 283 -6.91 4.30 -42.47
CA SER A 283 -6.04 5.02 -43.41
C SER A 283 -4.68 5.44 -42.84
N ASP A 284 -4.61 5.92 -41.60
CA ASP A 284 -3.36 6.38 -40.98
C ASP A 284 -2.46 5.20 -40.60
N SER A 285 -3.05 4.09 -40.18
CA SER A 285 -2.33 2.84 -39.89
C SER A 285 -1.67 2.26 -41.16
N LEU A 286 -2.33 2.35 -42.32
CA LEU A 286 -1.77 1.93 -43.62
C LEU A 286 -0.61 2.83 -44.08
N ILE A 287 -0.71 4.14 -43.85
CA ILE A 287 0.34 5.11 -44.20
C ILE A 287 1.57 4.92 -43.28
N LYS A 288 1.37 4.64 -41.99
CA LYS A 288 2.44 4.36 -41.03
C LYS A 288 3.13 3.03 -41.35
N SER A 289 2.36 1.99 -41.70
CA SER A 289 2.87 0.69 -42.16
C SER A 289 3.71 0.81 -43.44
N ALA A 290 3.30 1.66 -44.39
CA ALA A 290 4.06 1.92 -45.60
C ALA A 290 5.36 2.72 -45.34
N LYS A 291 5.39 3.60 -44.33
CA LYS A 291 6.60 4.32 -43.90
C LYS A 291 7.61 3.43 -43.20
N ASP A 292 7.15 2.51 -42.36
CA ASP A 292 8.01 1.56 -41.64
C ASP A 292 8.67 0.52 -42.56
N LEU A 293 8.07 0.25 -43.73
CA LEU A 293 8.64 -0.61 -44.78
C LEU A 293 9.77 0.06 -45.58
N VAL A 294 9.91 1.40 -45.52
CA VAL A 294 10.91 2.17 -46.30
C VAL A 294 12.07 2.67 -45.42
N GLY A 295 11.87 2.80 -44.10
CA GLY A 295 12.89 3.23 -43.14
C GLY A 295 13.72 2.09 -42.57
N GLY A 296 14.72 1.62 -43.33
CA GLY A 296 15.64 0.56 -42.87
C GLY A 296 16.71 1.05 -41.88
N LYS A 297 16.87 0.27 -40.80
CA LYS A 297 18.04 0.11 -39.92
C LYS A 297 18.43 1.29 -39.01
N ASP A 298 17.73 1.38 -37.88
CA ASP A 298 18.29 1.45 -36.52
C ASP A 298 17.12 1.62 -35.54
N LYS A 299 16.67 0.50 -34.94
CA LYS A 299 15.65 0.53 -33.88
C LYS A 299 16.28 0.11 -32.54
N PRO A 300 16.08 0.86 -31.44
CA PRO A 300 16.44 0.39 -30.11
C PRO A 300 15.63 -0.87 -29.76
N VAL A 301 16.24 -1.77 -28.98
CA VAL A 301 15.68 -3.08 -28.57
C VAL A 301 14.40 -2.96 -27.74
N ILE A 302 14.03 -1.75 -27.30
CA ILE A 302 12.75 -1.44 -26.64
C ILE A 302 12.21 -0.16 -27.26
N ASP A 303 11.23 -0.30 -28.15
CA ASP A 303 10.48 0.82 -28.71
C ASP A 303 9.29 1.10 -27.78
N GLN A 304 9.41 2.10 -26.89
CA GLN A 304 8.32 2.53 -25.99
C GLN A 304 7.10 3.09 -26.75
N SER A 305 7.24 3.29 -28.06
CA SER A 305 6.21 3.75 -28.99
C SER A 305 5.40 2.59 -29.62
N ALA A 306 5.70 1.34 -29.28
CA ALA A 306 5.00 0.14 -29.75
C ALA A 306 3.79 -0.26 -28.88
N ALA A 307 3.50 0.48 -27.82
CA ALA A 307 2.20 0.41 -27.16
C ALA A 307 1.15 1.02 -28.11
N GLY A 308 -0.01 0.38 -28.27
CA GLY A 308 -1.09 0.83 -29.17
C GLY A 308 -1.61 2.25 -28.87
N PRO A 309 -2.73 2.68 -29.50
CA PRO A 309 -3.23 4.04 -29.34
C PRO A 309 -3.41 4.40 -27.84
N GLN A 310 -2.58 5.31 -27.35
CA GLN A 310 -2.55 5.73 -25.95
C GLN A 310 -3.81 6.54 -25.62
N GLY A 311 -4.69 5.95 -24.81
CA GLY A 311 -5.85 6.60 -24.21
C GLY A 311 -5.47 7.39 -22.94
N PRO A 312 -6.25 8.42 -22.57
CA PRO A 312 -6.00 9.22 -21.36
C PRO A 312 -6.21 8.45 -20.05
N LEU A 313 -6.75 7.23 -20.12
CA LEU A 313 -7.00 6.33 -18.99
C LEU A 313 -6.06 5.12 -18.96
N ASP A 314 -5.14 4.99 -19.93
CA ASP A 314 -4.30 3.79 -20.05
C ASP A 314 -3.36 3.62 -18.85
N ASP A 315 -2.89 4.70 -18.23
CA ASP A 315 -2.07 4.63 -17.02
C ASP A 315 -2.84 4.03 -15.84
N THR A 316 -4.11 4.39 -15.68
CA THR A 316 -4.95 3.92 -14.55
C THR A 316 -5.60 2.57 -14.83
N PHE A 317 -6.17 2.36 -16.03
CA PHE A 317 -6.94 1.14 -16.38
C PHE A 317 -6.10 0.10 -17.13
N GLY A 318 -4.89 0.43 -17.57
CA GLY A 318 -4.01 -0.44 -18.36
C GLY A 318 -3.74 -1.81 -17.72
N PRO A 319 -3.31 -1.88 -16.45
CA PRO A 319 -3.10 -3.17 -15.77
C PRO A 319 -4.35 -4.06 -15.75
N LEU A 320 -5.54 -3.46 -15.56
CA LEU A 320 -6.80 -4.18 -15.58
C LEU A 320 -7.15 -4.71 -16.98
N LEU A 321 -6.93 -3.90 -18.02
CA LEU A 321 -7.14 -4.30 -19.42
C LEU A 321 -6.19 -5.42 -19.85
N GLN A 322 -4.95 -5.43 -19.35
CA GLN A 322 -3.96 -6.48 -19.56
C GLN A 322 -4.43 -7.82 -18.98
N LEU A 323 -4.96 -7.82 -17.75
CA LEU A 323 -5.49 -9.02 -17.09
C LEU A 323 -6.63 -9.67 -17.90
N MET A 324 -7.37 -8.88 -18.65
CA MET A 324 -8.46 -9.29 -19.53
C MET A 324 -8.01 -9.72 -20.94
N GLY A 325 -6.71 -9.63 -21.25
CA GLY A 325 -6.16 -9.98 -22.56
C GLY A 325 -6.54 -9.00 -23.68
N LYS A 326 -6.93 -7.76 -23.35
CA LYS A 326 -7.45 -6.77 -24.33
C LYS A 326 -6.42 -5.76 -24.84
N ASN A 327 -5.13 -6.12 -24.89
CA ASN A 327 -4.13 -5.30 -25.56
C ASN A 327 -4.09 -5.59 -27.07
N THR A 328 -4.38 -4.57 -27.89
CA THR A 328 -4.32 -4.58 -29.36
C THR A 328 -2.89 -4.50 -29.93
N GLY A 329 -1.86 -4.65 -29.10
CA GLY A 329 -0.46 -4.71 -29.53
C GLY A 329 -0.09 -6.13 -29.96
N SER A 330 -0.46 -6.51 -31.19
CA SER A 330 0.12 -7.69 -31.83
C SER A 330 1.63 -7.52 -32.01
N ASN A 331 2.42 -8.53 -31.62
CA ASN A 331 3.87 -8.69 -31.79
C ASN A 331 4.81 -8.08 -30.72
N VAL A 332 4.64 -8.49 -29.47
CA VAL A 332 5.82 -8.80 -28.64
C VAL A 332 5.63 -10.22 -28.09
N MET A 333 6.65 -11.05 -28.27
CA MET A 333 6.71 -12.47 -27.94
C MET A 333 5.84 -12.83 -26.73
N SER A 334 4.82 -13.65 -26.94
CA SER A 334 4.10 -14.33 -25.85
C SER A 334 5.10 -15.19 -25.09
N ALA A 335 5.66 -14.63 -24.02
CA ALA A 335 6.13 -15.44 -22.92
C ALA A 335 4.88 -15.96 -22.20
N ASP A 336 4.88 -17.26 -21.88
CA ASP A 336 3.89 -17.99 -21.07
C ASP A 336 3.81 -17.47 -19.61
N SER A 337 3.90 -16.15 -19.38
CA SER A 337 4.06 -15.50 -18.07
C SER A 337 3.14 -14.29 -17.84
N SER A 338 2.04 -14.14 -18.58
CA SER A 338 1.03 -13.10 -18.28
C SER A 338 -0.03 -13.60 -17.30
N LEU A 339 -0.27 -12.85 -16.23
CA LEU A 339 -1.39 -13.05 -15.33
C LEU A 339 -2.71 -12.87 -16.10
N SER A 340 -3.71 -13.72 -15.87
CA SER A 340 -4.99 -13.66 -16.59
C SER A 340 -6.19 -13.97 -15.70
N LEU A 341 -7.30 -13.26 -15.97
CA LEU A 341 -8.56 -13.50 -15.27
C LEU A 341 -9.08 -14.93 -15.50
N GLN A 342 -8.91 -15.48 -16.70
CA GLN A 342 -9.36 -16.83 -17.03
C GLN A 342 -8.61 -17.90 -16.22
N THR A 343 -7.30 -17.75 -16.06
CA THR A 343 -6.49 -18.65 -15.22
C THR A 343 -6.93 -18.55 -13.76
N TYR A 344 -7.19 -17.33 -13.26
CA TYR A 344 -7.72 -17.12 -11.92
C TYR A 344 -9.05 -17.85 -11.69
N LEU A 345 -10.05 -17.65 -12.58
CA LEU A 345 -11.37 -18.29 -12.47
C LEU A 345 -11.28 -19.83 -12.54
N THR A 346 -10.36 -20.36 -13.35
CA THR A 346 -10.10 -21.80 -13.43
C THR A 346 -9.54 -22.33 -12.12
N ARG A 347 -8.60 -21.60 -11.50
CA ARG A 347 -8.03 -21.96 -10.20
C ARG A 347 -9.07 -21.88 -9.08
N ILE A 348 -9.91 -20.83 -9.06
CA ILE A 348 -11.06 -20.71 -8.14
C ILE A 348 -12.01 -21.91 -8.28
N THR A 349 -12.26 -22.36 -9.51
CA THR A 349 -13.10 -23.54 -9.75
C THR A 349 -12.50 -24.80 -9.13
N ARG A 350 -11.17 -24.99 -9.19
CA ARG A 350 -10.52 -26.13 -8.54
C ARG A 350 -10.67 -26.09 -7.03
N VAL A 351 -10.43 -24.92 -6.42
CA VAL A 351 -10.64 -24.72 -4.97
C VAL A 351 -12.09 -25.04 -4.59
N ARG A 352 -13.05 -24.48 -5.32
CA ARG A 352 -14.48 -24.76 -5.13
C ARG A 352 -14.80 -26.25 -5.19
N LEU A 353 -14.33 -26.96 -6.22
CA LEU A 353 -14.56 -28.40 -6.35
C LEU A 353 -13.95 -29.18 -5.20
N ARG A 354 -12.78 -28.76 -4.68
CA ARG A 354 -12.16 -29.39 -3.53
C ARG A 354 -12.97 -29.17 -2.25
N LEU A 355 -13.47 -27.97 -2.00
CA LEU A 355 -14.34 -27.68 -0.86
C LEU A 355 -15.68 -28.41 -0.96
N GLN A 356 -16.24 -28.54 -2.16
CA GLN A 356 -17.44 -29.35 -2.42
C GLN A 356 -17.22 -30.84 -2.09
N GLN A 357 -16.03 -31.40 -2.38
CA GLN A 357 -15.69 -32.76 -1.99
C GLN A 357 -15.67 -32.92 -0.46
N VAL A 358 -15.18 -31.92 0.27
CA VAL A 358 -15.20 -31.92 1.76
C VAL A 358 -16.64 -31.85 2.26
N ALA A 359 -17.44 -30.92 1.74
CA ALA A 359 -18.82 -30.71 2.17
C ALA A 359 -19.73 -31.93 1.91
N ASN A 360 -19.47 -32.68 0.84
CA ASN A 360 -20.22 -33.88 0.46
C ASN A 360 -19.61 -35.19 0.96
N ALA A 361 -18.55 -35.15 1.77
CA ALA A 361 -17.93 -36.35 2.33
C ALA A 361 -18.84 -37.01 3.39
N SER A 362 -18.69 -38.32 3.59
CA SER A 362 -19.40 -39.04 4.66
C SER A 362 -19.04 -38.51 6.05
N ASP A 363 -17.79 -38.06 6.24
CA ASP A 363 -17.31 -37.32 7.41
C ASP A 363 -16.62 -36.02 6.94
N PRO A 364 -17.36 -34.90 6.88
CA PRO A 364 -16.81 -33.62 6.44
C PRO A 364 -15.73 -33.06 7.37
N LEU A 365 -15.80 -33.36 8.67
CA LEU A 365 -14.85 -32.83 9.66
C LEU A 365 -13.49 -33.51 9.52
N GLU A 366 -13.48 -34.84 9.37
CA GLU A 366 -12.25 -35.60 9.12
C GLU A 366 -11.61 -35.15 7.80
N MET A 367 -12.40 -35.05 6.73
CA MET A 367 -11.89 -34.61 5.43
C MET A 367 -11.33 -33.18 5.47
N MET A 368 -11.96 -32.27 6.21
CA MET A 368 -11.46 -30.90 6.43
C MET A 368 -10.11 -30.91 7.15
N GLN A 369 -9.95 -31.75 8.19
CA GLN A 369 -8.68 -31.89 8.90
C GLN A 369 -7.58 -32.44 7.99
N THR A 370 -7.87 -33.41 7.13
CA THR A 370 -6.87 -33.92 6.18
C THR A 370 -6.43 -32.85 5.18
N LEU A 371 -7.36 -32.01 4.71
CA LEU A 371 -7.06 -30.89 3.82
C LEU A 371 -6.21 -29.82 4.51
N ALA A 372 -6.56 -29.45 5.74
CA ALA A 372 -5.76 -28.52 6.52
C ALA A 372 -4.38 -29.10 6.86
N GLN A 373 -4.28 -30.40 7.12
CA GLN A 373 -3.01 -31.05 7.37
C GLN A 373 -2.10 -31.00 6.13
N THR A 374 -2.60 -31.27 4.92
CA THR A 374 -1.76 -31.15 3.72
C THR A 374 -1.29 -29.71 3.50
N VAL A 375 -2.09 -28.72 3.87
CA VAL A 375 -1.70 -27.31 3.93
C VAL A 375 -0.59 -27.06 4.94
N PHE A 376 -0.76 -27.43 6.21
CA PHE A 376 0.25 -27.21 7.26
C PHE A 376 1.57 -27.91 6.95
N GLN A 377 1.52 -29.04 6.23
CA GLN A 377 2.69 -29.79 5.80
C GLN A 377 3.37 -29.22 4.54
N GLY A 378 2.77 -28.23 3.88
CA GLY A 378 3.27 -27.67 2.61
C GLY A 378 3.09 -28.60 1.40
N LYS A 379 2.14 -29.54 1.48
CA LYS A 379 1.81 -30.52 0.42
C LYS A 379 0.61 -30.12 -0.42
N SER A 380 -0.27 -29.26 0.09
CA SER A 380 -1.41 -28.74 -0.67
C SER A 380 -0.89 -27.69 -1.65
N VAL A 381 -1.06 -27.95 -2.95
CA VAL A 381 -0.63 -27.06 -4.03
C VAL A 381 -1.79 -26.18 -4.50
N ASP A 382 -3.02 -26.72 -4.58
CA ASP A 382 -4.12 -26.00 -5.23
C ASP A 382 -4.57 -24.74 -4.45
N LEU A 383 -4.69 -24.82 -3.12
CA LEU A 383 -5.26 -23.72 -2.33
C LEU A 383 -4.23 -22.59 -2.10
N THR A 384 -2.99 -22.95 -1.76
CA THR A 384 -1.85 -22.03 -1.55
C THR A 384 -1.42 -21.37 -2.86
N ASP A 385 -1.25 -22.13 -3.95
CA ASP A 385 -0.86 -21.55 -5.25
C ASP A 385 -1.93 -20.61 -5.78
N THR A 386 -3.21 -20.92 -5.53
CA THR A 386 -4.31 -20.07 -5.99
C THR A 386 -4.34 -18.76 -5.20
N GLN A 387 -4.11 -18.81 -3.88
CA GLN A 387 -3.98 -17.61 -3.06
C GLN A 387 -2.79 -16.75 -3.52
N GLN A 388 -1.63 -17.38 -3.75
CA GLN A 388 -0.46 -16.69 -4.28
C GLN A 388 -0.74 -16.06 -5.65
N TYR A 389 -1.43 -16.78 -6.54
CA TYR A 389 -1.83 -16.26 -7.85
C TYR A 389 -2.78 -15.06 -7.72
N GLY A 390 -3.75 -15.10 -6.80
CA GLY A 390 -4.62 -13.97 -6.48
C GLY A 390 -3.86 -12.75 -5.96
N SER A 391 -2.90 -12.97 -5.06
CA SER A 391 -2.01 -11.92 -4.53
C SER A 391 -1.13 -11.31 -5.63
N LEU A 392 -0.62 -12.12 -6.57
CA LEU A 392 0.15 -11.64 -7.72
C LEU A 392 -0.71 -10.78 -8.64
N ILE A 393 -1.97 -11.17 -8.90
CA ILE A 393 -2.91 -10.34 -9.64
C ILE A 393 -3.13 -9.01 -8.91
N SER A 394 -3.47 -9.06 -7.63
CA SER A 394 -3.71 -7.83 -6.84
C SER A 394 -2.50 -6.89 -6.86
N ALA A 395 -1.29 -7.42 -6.70
CA ALA A 395 -0.07 -6.62 -6.75
C ALA A 395 0.20 -6.05 -8.15
N SER A 396 -0.12 -6.80 -9.21
CA SER A 396 0.08 -6.37 -10.60
C SER A 396 -0.82 -5.20 -11.02
N LEU A 397 -1.93 -4.96 -10.32
CA LEU A 397 -2.82 -3.84 -10.59
C LEU A 397 -2.25 -2.48 -10.13
N GLY A 398 -1.24 -2.50 -9.26
CA GLY A 398 -0.64 -1.29 -8.68
C GLY A 398 -1.32 -0.81 -7.39
N GLU A 399 -0.67 0.11 -6.69
CA GLU A 399 -1.08 0.58 -5.36
C GLU A 399 -2.45 1.27 -5.37
N GLU A 400 -2.76 2.01 -6.44
CA GLU A 400 -4.05 2.69 -6.65
C GLU A 400 -5.25 1.73 -6.61
N TRP A 401 -5.03 0.46 -7.00
CA TRP A 401 -6.04 -0.59 -7.08
C TRP A 401 -5.97 -1.58 -5.92
N SER A 402 -5.17 -1.31 -4.89
CA SER A 402 -4.89 -2.28 -3.80
C SER A 402 -6.15 -2.78 -3.09
N GLY A 403 -7.10 -1.89 -2.76
CA GLY A 403 -8.36 -2.25 -2.10
C GLY A 403 -9.23 -3.15 -2.97
N PHE A 404 -9.41 -2.77 -4.23
CA PHE A 404 -10.14 -3.53 -5.24
C PHE A 404 -9.50 -4.90 -5.51
N GLY A 405 -8.18 -4.92 -5.75
CA GLY A 405 -7.40 -6.12 -6.03
C GLY A 405 -7.47 -7.13 -4.89
N ASN A 406 -7.32 -6.65 -3.65
CA ASN A 406 -7.43 -7.48 -2.46
C ASN A 406 -8.85 -8.06 -2.33
N THR A 407 -9.88 -7.22 -2.49
CA THR A 407 -11.28 -7.63 -2.34
C THR A 407 -11.71 -8.68 -3.36
N LEU A 408 -11.29 -8.54 -4.62
CA LEU A 408 -11.74 -9.45 -5.68
C LEU A 408 -10.86 -10.69 -5.83
N PHE A 409 -9.54 -10.57 -5.65
CA PHE A 409 -8.61 -11.64 -6.01
C PHE A 409 -8.02 -12.37 -4.81
N VAL A 410 -7.98 -11.74 -3.63
CA VAL A 410 -7.34 -12.30 -2.42
C VAL A 410 -8.37 -12.75 -1.39
N GLN A 411 -9.29 -11.87 -0.98
CA GLN A 411 -10.25 -12.12 0.09
C GLN A 411 -11.11 -13.38 -0.10
N PRO A 412 -11.63 -13.74 -1.30
CA PRO A 412 -12.41 -14.96 -1.46
C PRO A 412 -11.63 -16.23 -1.12
N LEU A 413 -10.32 -16.21 -1.39
CA LEU A 413 -9.42 -17.32 -1.08
C LEU A 413 -9.00 -17.30 0.39
N THR A 414 -8.80 -16.11 0.97
CA THR A 414 -8.58 -15.95 2.41
C THR A 414 -9.76 -16.49 3.22
N GLN A 415 -11.01 -16.14 2.88
CA GLN A 415 -12.18 -16.66 3.59
C GLN A 415 -12.31 -18.18 3.47
N ALA A 416 -12.02 -18.73 2.28
CA ALA A 416 -11.97 -20.16 2.06
C ALA A 416 -10.90 -20.85 2.93
N TRP A 417 -9.74 -20.23 3.03
CA TRP A 417 -8.62 -20.69 3.83
C TRP A 417 -8.95 -20.72 5.33
N GLU A 418 -9.45 -19.61 5.87
CA GLU A 418 -9.80 -19.47 7.28
C GLU A 418 -10.86 -20.50 7.70
N THR A 419 -11.87 -20.71 6.86
CA THR A 419 -12.94 -21.68 7.11
C THR A 419 -12.43 -23.12 7.23
N VAL A 420 -11.35 -23.48 6.53
CA VAL A 420 -10.75 -24.82 6.57
C VAL A 420 -9.73 -24.94 7.71
N LEU A 421 -8.93 -23.89 7.95
CA LEU A 421 -7.80 -23.98 8.87
C LEU A 421 -8.13 -23.74 10.33
N LEU A 422 -9.05 -22.82 10.68
CA LEU A 422 -9.32 -22.51 12.09
C LEU A 422 -9.77 -23.74 12.90
N PRO A 423 -10.73 -24.56 12.44
CA PRO A 423 -11.12 -25.78 13.16
C PRO A 423 -9.95 -26.77 13.30
N SER A 424 -9.09 -26.83 12.29
CA SER A 424 -7.97 -27.75 12.22
C SER A 424 -6.77 -27.31 13.06
N ALA A 425 -6.62 -26.02 13.37
CA ALA A 425 -5.62 -25.49 14.28
C ALA A 425 -5.76 -26.10 15.69
N THR A 426 -7.00 -26.31 16.16
CA THR A 426 -7.29 -27.01 17.42
C THR A 426 -6.81 -28.46 17.38
N SER A 427 -7.12 -29.19 16.29
CA SER A 427 -6.64 -30.57 16.10
C SER A 427 -5.11 -30.65 16.10
N LEU A 428 -4.43 -29.68 15.49
CA LEU A 428 -2.97 -29.63 15.51
C LEU A 428 -2.40 -29.32 16.89
N ASN A 429 -3.00 -28.40 17.64
CA ASN A 429 -2.66 -28.16 19.05
C ASN A 429 -2.80 -29.46 19.87
N ASP A 430 -3.87 -30.22 19.69
CA ASP A 430 -4.09 -31.50 20.39
C ASP A 430 -3.05 -32.55 20.02
N LYS A 431 -2.61 -32.57 18.76
CA LYS A 431 -1.55 -33.46 18.28
C LYS A 431 -0.19 -33.06 18.86
N TRP A 432 0.10 -31.77 18.94
CA TRP A 432 1.32 -31.25 19.59
C TRP A 432 1.37 -31.61 21.07
N ARG A 433 0.27 -31.42 21.79
CA ARG A 433 0.19 -31.78 23.22
C ARG A 433 0.50 -33.24 23.47
N ARG A 434 -0.11 -34.13 22.70
CA ARG A 434 0.05 -35.58 22.86
C ARG A 434 1.40 -36.10 22.38
N SER A 435 1.93 -35.56 21.28
CA SER A 435 3.16 -36.09 20.67
C SER A 435 4.44 -35.56 21.32
N VAL A 436 4.44 -34.29 21.75
CA VAL A 436 5.65 -33.63 22.27
C VAL A 436 5.46 -33.16 23.71
N VAL A 437 4.46 -32.33 24.00
CA VAL A 437 4.37 -31.58 25.27
C VAL A 437 4.18 -32.50 26.48
N ALA A 438 3.29 -33.49 26.41
CA ALA A 438 3.07 -34.44 27.50
C ALA A 438 4.36 -35.21 27.87
N ASN A 439 5.13 -35.62 26.87
CA ASN A 439 6.41 -36.30 27.07
C ASN A 439 7.47 -35.35 27.63
N TRP A 440 7.49 -34.09 27.18
CA TRP A 440 8.38 -33.05 27.69
C TRP A 440 8.14 -32.81 29.19
N HIS A 441 6.89 -32.56 29.59
CA HIS A 441 6.53 -32.36 31.00
C HIS A 441 6.90 -33.55 31.87
N THR A 442 6.59 -34.77 31.42
CA THR A 442 6.96 -36.00 32.13
C THR A 442 8.47 -36.11 32.35
N ALA A 443 9.28 -35.67 31.37
CA ALA A 443 10.73 -35.74 31.45
C ALA A 443 11.35 -34.66 32.35
N PHE A 444 10.80 -33.45 32.36
CA PHE A 444 11.52 -32.26 32.84
C PHE A 444 10.85 -31.50 33.99
N ASP A 445 9.55 -31.69 34.24
CA ASP A 445 8.85 -30.98 35.31
C ASP A 445 9.45 -31.33 36.69
N GLY A 446 9.64 -30.29 37.51
CA GLY A 446 10.22 -30.45 38.85
C GLY A 446 11.70 -30.82 38.88
N ARG A 447 12.43 -30.74 37.74
CA ARG A 447 13.86 -31.04 37.64
C ARG A 447 14.69 -29.81 37.26
N PHE A 448 15.92 -29.73 37.75
CA PHE A 448 16.88 -28.71 37.35
C PHE A 448 17.41 -28.99 35.93
N PRO A 449 17.56 -27.98 35.05
CA PRO A 449 17.47 -26.55 35.32
C PRO A 449 16.05 -25.96 35.28
N PHE A 450 15.06 -26.65 34.72
CA PHE A 450 13.72 -26.10 34.49
C PHE A 450 13.03 -25.60 35.76
N ALA A 451 13.14 -26.35 36.85
CA ALA A 451 12.67 -26.00 38.19
C ALA A 451 13.84 -25.91 39.20
N ALA A 452 13.67 -25.10 40.25
CA ALA A 452 14.60 -25.06 41.38
C ALA A 452 14.46 -26.34 42.22
N SER A 453 15.16 -27.40 41.82
CA SER A 453 15.07 -28.74 42.42
C SER A 453 16.44 -29.37 42.62
N LYS A 454 16.54 -30.34 43.54
CA LYS A 454 17.74 -31.19 43.71
C LYS A 454 17.80 -32.32 42.67
N SER A 455 16.68 -32.66 42.04
CA SER A 455 16.66 -33.65 40.97
C SER A 455 17.12 -33.00 39.66
N ASP A 456 18.03 -33.67 38.97
CA ASP A 456 18.59 -33.21 37.71
C ASP A 456 17.80 -33.76 36.51
N ALA A 457 17.62 -32.93 35.48
CA ALA A 457 17.09 -33.36 34.20
C ALA A 457 18.10 -34.28 33.48
N SER A 458 17.61 -35.29 32.77
CA SER A 458 18.47 -36.15 31.97
C SER A 458 18.95 -35.40 30.73
N LEU A 459 20.27 -35.19 30.60
CA LEU A 459 20.85 -34.55 29.43
C LEU A 459 20.61 -35.37 28.14
N PRO A 460 20.78 -36.72 28.13
CA PRO A 460 20.39 -37.54 26.98
C PRO A 460 18.92 -37.39 26.60
N MET A 461 18.01 -37.28 27.58
CA MET A 461 16.60 -37.04 27.31
C MET A 461 16.39 -35.66 26.67
N LEU A 462 17.06 -34.61 27.15
CA LEU A 462 17.02 -33.29 26.53
C LEU A 462 17.48 -33.35 25.07
N ALA A 463 18.54 -34.11 24.80
CA ALA A 463 19.04 -34.35 23.44
C ALA A 463 18.01 -35.02 22.51
N GLU A 464 17.18 -35.95 23.01
CA GLU A 464 16.12 -36.56 22.20
C GLU A 464 15.08 -35.54 21.71
N PHE A 465 14.86 -34.45 22.43
CA PHE A 465 13.88 -33.43 22.04
C PHE A 465 14.44 -32.39 21.09
N VAL A 466 15.65 -31.89 21.36
CA VAL A 466 16.14 -30.64 20.72
C VAL A 466 17.10 -30.86 19.57
N ARG A 467 17.63 -32.07 19.37
CA ARG A 467 18.65 -32.35 18.35
C ARG A 467 18.25 -31.83 16.96
N LYS A 468 19.18 -31.13 16.31
CA LYS A 468 18.96 -30.32 15.10
C LYS A 468 18.22 -30.99 13.94
N ASP A 469 18.40 -32.28 13.69
CA ASP A 469 17.80 -32.96 12.53
C ASP A 469 16.87 -34.14 12.93
N SER A 470 16.90 -34.51 14.20
CA SER A 470 16.27 -35.75 14.68
C SER A 470 15.70 -35.62 16.09
N GLY A 471 15.61 -34.40 16.61
CA GLY A 471 14.87 -34.11 17.83
C GLY A 471 13.37 -34.33 17.61
N ARG A 472 12.65 -34.72 18.67
CA ARG A 472 11.17 -34.84 18.63
C ARG A 472 10.50 -33.54 18.21
N ILE A 473 11.00 -32.39 18.70
CA ILE A 473 10.48 -31.06 18.34
C ILE A 473 10.76 -30.80 16.85
N GLU A 474 12.01 -30.92 16.42
CA GLU A 474 12.41 -30.69 15.03
C GLU A 474 11.58 -31.54 14.05
N ARG A 475 11.44 -32.84 14.31
CA ARG A 475 10.65 -33.73 13.46
C ARG A 475 9.18 -33.33 13.41
N PHE A 476 8.61 -32.90 14.52
CA PHE A 476 7.22 -32.43 14.55
C PHE A 476 7.06 -31.17 13.68
N LEU A 477 7.93 -30.17 13.86
CA LEU A 477 7.85 -28.91 13.11
C LEU A 477 8.05 -29.14 11.60
N THR A 478 9.06 -29.91 11.22
CA THR A 478 9.34 -30.25 9.80
C THR A 478 8.28 -31.16 9.18
N THR A 479 7.63 -32.04 9.94
CA THR A 479 6.64 -32.97 9.39
C THR A 479 5.25 -32.37 9.34
N GLU A 480 4.85 -31.59 10.34
CA GLU A 480 3.47 -31.13 10.52
C GLU A 480 3.26 -29.64 10.23
N LEU A 481 4.31 -28.81 10.25
CA LEU A 481 4.21 -27.34 10.13
C LEU A 481 5.03 -26.74 8.99
N ASN A 482 5.69 -27.54 8.17
CA ASN A 482 6.61 -27.05 7.13
C ASN A 482 5.99 -26.11 6.08
N GLY A 483 4.66 -26.16 5.89
CA GLY A 483 3.95 -25.24 4.99
C GLY A 483 3.63 -23.87 5.60
N VAL A 484 3.73 -23.72 6.93
CA VAL A 484 3.37 -22.48 7.64
C VAL A 484 4.46 -21.98 8.59
N LEU A 485 5.52 -22.76 8.78
CA LEU A 485 6.66 -22.47 9.62
C LEU A 485 7.92 -23.06 8.96
N HIS A 486 8.89 -22.20 8.66
CA HIS A 486 10.15 -22.60 8.05
C HIS A 486 11.33 -22.21 8.93
N LYS A 487 12.48 -22.83 8.67
CA LYS A 487 13.71 -22.61 9.44
C LYS A 487 14.65 -21.68 8.68
N GLU A 488 14.91 -20.50 9.25
CA GLU A 488 15.89 -19.52 8.78
C GLU A 488 17.15 -19.61 9.65
N GLY A 489 18.17 -20.30 9.16
CA GLY A 489 19.38 -20.60 9.94
C GLY A 489 19.05 -21.49 11.14
N SER A 490 19.08 -20.91 12.35
CA SER A 490 18.73 -21.58 13.60
C SER A 490 17.36 -21.18 14.17
N HIS A 491 16.63 -20.30 13.48
CA HIS A 491 15.36 -19.77 13.95
C HIS A 491 14.17 -20.32 13.15
N TRP A 492 13.11 -20.64 13.86
CA TRP A 492 11.81 -20.98 13.31
C TRP A 492 10.98 -19.72 13.12
N VAL A 493 10.58 -19.46 11.88
CA VAL A 493 9.89 -18.25 11.44
C VAL A 493 8.58 -18.62 10.74
N PRO A 494 7.45 -17.98 11.06
CA PRO A 494 6.19 -18.16 10.34
C PRO A 494 6.29 -17.75 8.87
N ASP A 495 5.70 -18.55 7.98
CA ASP A 495 5.51 -18.18 6.58
C ASP A 495 4.34 -17.20 6.47
N LYS A 496 4.63 -15.92 6.25
CA LYS A 496 3.63 -14.85 6.21
C LYS A 496 2.56 -15.02 5.11
N VAL A 497 2.88 -15.75 4.04
CA VAL A 497 1.96 -15.98 2.92
C VAL A 497 0.99 -17.09 3.29
N ASN A 498 1.54 -18.22 3.74
CA ASN A 498 0.78 -19.44 4.00
C ASN A 498 0.15 -19.47 5.40
N SER A 499 0.61 -18.64 6.35
CA SER A 499 0.04 -18.54 7.70
C SER A 499 -1.04 -17.47 7.84
N HIS A 500 -1.58 -16.96 6.72
CA HIS A 500 -2.63 -15.94 6.78
C HIS A 500 -3.89 -16.48 7.48
N GLY A 501 -4.51 -15.68 8.34
CA GLY A 501 -5.65 -16.11 9.19
C GLY A 501 -5.27 -17.00 10.38
N LEU A 502 -4.00 -17.41 10.52
CA LEU A 502 -3.49 -18.13 11.68
C LEU A 502 -2.64 -17.21 12.56
N VAL A 503 -2.83 -17.32 13.88
CA VAL A 503 -2.02 -16.58 14.85
C VAL A 503 -1.20 -17.59 15.65
N PHE A 504 0.12 -17.58 15.45
CA PHE A 504 1.04 -18.38 16.26
C PHE A 504 1.12 -17.83 17.69
N ASN A 505 1.10 -18.72 18.67
CA ASN A 505 1.34 -18.38 20.06
C ASN A 505 2.79 -17.85 20.22
N PRO A 506 2.99 -16.58 20.63
CA PRO A 506 4.33 -16.02 20.78
C PRO A 506 5.19 -16.74 21.82
N ALA A 507 4.58 -17.35 22.84
CA ALA A 507 5.30 -18.17 23.81
C ALA A 507 5.83 -19.45 23.16
N PHE A 508 5.07 -20.07 22.26
CA PHE A 508 5.50 -21.26 21.50
C PHE A 508 6.71 -20.92 20.64
N LEU A 509 6.63 -19.84 19.85
CA LEU A 509 7.73 -19.40 19.00
C LEU A 509 9.00 -19.09 19.81
N ARG A 510 8.87 -18.40 20.95
CA ARG A 510 10.02 -18.14 21.84
C ARG A 510 10.64 -19.43 22.37
N ALA A 511 9.82 -20.37 22.85
CA ALA A 511 10.30 -21.63 23.41
C ALA A 511 11.05 -22.48 22.38
N ILE A 512 10.48 -22.71 21.18
CA ILE A 512 11.13 -23.53 20.15
C ILE A 512 12.41 -22.87 19.62
N ASN A 513 12.44 -21.54 19.49
CA ASN A 513 13.63 -20.82 19.04
C ASN A 513 14.75 -20.88 20.07
N GLN A 514 14.43 -20.73 21.36
CA GLN A 514 15.39 -20.87 22.44
C GLN A 514 15.97 -22.30 22.49
N LEU A 515 15.13 -23.32 22.31
CA LEU A 515 15.58 -24.71 22.27
C LEU A 515 16.41 -25.04 21.01
N SER A 516 16.08 -24.43 19.87
CA SER A 516 16.85 -24.55 18.63
C SER A 516 18.25 -23.95 18.76
N GLN A 517 18.36 -22.73 19.33
CA GLN A 517 19.65 -22.12 19.64
C GLN A 517 20.47 -22.96 20.62
N LEU A 518 19.82 -23.54 21.65
CA LEU A 518 20.50 -24.42 22.59
C LEU A 518 21.04 -25.68 21.89
N SER A 519 20.29 -26.24 20.94
CA SER A 519 20.76 -27.39 20.16
C SER A 519 22.06 -27.09 19.43
N ASP A 520 22.19 -25.93 18.78
CA ASP A 520 23.44 -25.57 18.09
C ASP A 520 24.64 -25.49 19.06
N ILE A 521 24.41 -25.11 20.32
CA ILE A 521 25.46 -25.03 21.36
C ILE A 521 25.77 -26.40 21.97
N LEU A 522 24.77 -27.25 22.19
CA LEU A 522 24.94 -28.56 22.84
C LEU A 522 25.58 -29.62 21.93
N PHE A 523 25.53 -29.41 20.61
CA PHE A 523 26.01 -30.36 19.60
C PHE A 523 27.05 -29.75 18.65
N THR A 524 27.87 -28.79 19.11
CA THR A 524 28.84 -28.06 18.27
C THR A 524 29.83 -28.98 17.54
N ASP A 525 30.24 -30.08 18.16
CA ASP A 525 31.19 -31.06 17.61
C ASP A 525 30.49 -32.36 17.13
N GLY A 526 29.17 -32.35 16.99
CA GLY A 526 28.34 -33.52 16.63
C GLY A 526 28.10 -34.50 17.79
N SER A 527 28.82 -34.35 18.91
CA SER A 527 28.60 -35.10 20.13
C SER A 527 27.84 -34.26 21.16
N GLN A 528 27.33 -34.90 22.21
CA GLN A 528 26.63 -34.20 23.28
C GLN A 528 27.64 -33.58 24.25
N GLY A 529 27.79 -32.26 24.24
CA GLY A 529 28.67 -31.56 25.16
C GLY A 529 29.07 -30.17 24.70
N ILE A 530 29.63 -29.39 25.62
CA ILE A 530 30.08 -28.01 25.40
C ILE A 530 31.53 -27.93 25.83
N SER A 531 32.38 -27.43 24.94
CA SER A 531 33.77 -27.09 25.27
C SER A 531 33.90 -25.57 25.46
N PHE A 532 34.63 -25.17 26.50
CA PHE A 532 34.84 -23.77 26.86
C PHE A 532 36.18 -23.62 27.58
N GLU A 533 36.64 -22.41 27.81
CA GLU A 533 37.87 -22.15 28.55
C GLU A 533 37.62 -21.22 29.73
N LEU A 534 38.38 -21.43 30.80
CA LEU A 534 38.39 -20.58 31.98
C LEU A 534 39.79 -20.05 32.22
N GLN A 535 39.86 -18.77 32.61
CA GLN A 535 41.08 -18.15 33.11
C GLN A 535 40.78 -17.51 34.47
N ALA A 536 41.43 -17.97 35.52
CA ALA A 536 41.29 -17.37 36.85
C ALA A 536 41.83 -15.94 36.88
N ARG A 537 41.25 -15.09 37.71
CA ARG A 537 41.69 -13.71 37.94
C ARG A 537 42.17 -13.53 39.38
N PRO A 538 43.25 -12.76 39.61
CA PRO A 538 43.70 -12.44 40.95
C PRO A 538 42.64 -11.60 41.67
N ALA A 539 42.49 -11.85 42.97
CA ALA A 539 41.58 -11.12 43.84
C ALA A 539 42.31 -10.69 45.12
N PRO A 540 42.01 -9.50 45.68
CA PRO A 540 42.65 -9.03 46.91
C PRO A 540 42.54 -10.06 48.04
N GLU A 541 43.65 -10.28 48.74
CA GLU A 541 43.74 -11.14 49.94
C GLU A 541 43.42 -12.64 49.72
N ILE A 542 43.25 -13.07 48.46
CA ILE A 542 43.08 -14.47 48.08
C ILE A 542 44.43 -15.06 47.71
N VAL A 543 44.85 -16.11 48.41
CA VAL A 543 46.12 -16.81 48.17
C VAL A 543 45.95 -17.88 47.10
N GLU A 544 44.86 -18.63 47.16
CA GLU A 544 44.62 -19.74 46.24
C GLU A 544 43.12 -19.94 46.00
N THR A 545 42.77 -20.29 44.76
CA THR A 545 41.46 -20.85 44.39
C THR A 545 41.66 -22.19 43.71
N GLN A 546 40.78 -23.15 44.03
CA GLN A 546 40.75 -24.45 43.40
C GLN A 546 39.32 -24.77 42.96
N LEU A 547 39.10 -24.70 41.65
CA LEU A 547 37.84 -25.04 40.99
C LEU A 547 37.98 -26.42 40.35
N THR A 548 37.06 -27.34 40.65
CA THR A 548 36.98 -28.65 40.01
C THR A 548 35.63 -28.79 39.31
N ILE A 549 35.61 -29.08 38.02
CA ILE A 549 34.40 -29.30 37.21
C ILE A 549 34.48 -30.69 36.60
N ASP A 550 33.61 -31.60 37.01
CA ASP A 550 33.57 -32.99 36.53
C ASP A 550 34.95 -33.68 36.59
N GLY A 551 35.72 -33.42 37.66
CA GLY A 551 37.07 -33.95 37.86
C GLY A 551 38.21 -33.12 37.22
N GLN A 552 37.90 -32.20 36.31
CA GLN A 552 38.87 -31.27 35.71
C GLN A 552 39.21 -30.15 36.70
N LYS A 553 40.48 -30.00 37.09
CA LYS A 553 40.92 -29.05 38.12
C LYS A 553 41.57 -27.81 37.51
N LEU A 554 41.14 -26.62 37.93
CA LEU A 554 41.83 -25.34 37.76
C LEU A 554 42.29 -24.85 39.13
N ARG A 555 43.59 -24.94 39.37
CA ARG A 555 44.25 -24.43 40.58
C ARG A 555 44.96 -23.12 40.23
N TYR A 556 44.67 -22.06 40.97
CA TYR A 556 45.27 -20.75 40.76
C TYR A 556 45.75 -20.15 42.08
N PHE A 557 47.05 -19.87 42.17
CA PHE A 557 47.71 -19.32 43.37
C PHE A 557 48.46 -18.01 43.06
N ASN A 558 47.85 -17.12 42.27
CA ASN A 558 48.43 -15.83 41.83
C ASN A 558 49.69 -15.94 40.96
N GLN A 559 49.88 -17.07 40.29
CA GLN A 559 50.84 -17.22 39.19
C GLN A 559 50.38 -16.47 37.93
N MET A 560 51.21 -16.48 36.87
CA MET A 560 50.78 -15.99 35.56
C MET A 560 49.52 -16.75 35.09
N ALA A 561 48.45 -16.01 34.79
CA ALA A 561 47.16 -16.60 34.50
C ALA A 561 47.10 -17.13 33.06
N ASP A 562 46.80 -18.42 32.90
CA ASP A 562 46.65 -19.08 31.60
C ASP A 562 45.21 -19.55 31.38
N TRP A 563 44.85 -19.69 30.10
CA TRP A 563 43.58 -20.30 29.72
C TRP A 563 43.64 -21.81 29.87
N GLN A 564 42.63 -22.39 30.51
CA GLN A 564 42.46 -23.83 30.60
C GLN A 564 41.15 -24.24 29.94
N THR A 565 41.23 -25.21 29.02
CA THR A 565 40.06 -25.79 28.35
C THR A 565 39.35 -26.79 29.26
N PHE A 566 38.02 -26.73 29.22
CA PHE A 566 37.08 -27.58 29.94
C PHE A 566 36.07 -28.17 28.96
N ARG A 567 35.60 -29.37 29.27
CA ARG A 567 34.45 -30.01 28.61
C ARG A 567 33.36 -30.31 29.61
N TRP A 568 32.11 -29.99 29.27
CA TRP A 568 30.93 -30.31 30.06
C TRP A 568 29.86 -31.03 29.21
N PRO A 569 29.26 -32.14 29.67
CA PRO A 569 29.69 -32.94 30.80
C PRO A 569 31.11 -33.50 30.61
N GLY A 570 31.88 -33.60 31.71
CA GLY A 570 33.21 -34.20 31.70
C GLY A 570 33.20 -35.72 31.81
N GLU A 571 34.33 -36.36 31.49
CA GLU A 571 34.51 -37.81 31.65
C GLU A 571 34.85 -38.18 33.11
N THR A 572 33.82 -38.46 33.90
CA THR A 572 33.99 -38.81 35.33
C THR A 572 32.88 -39.72 35.83
N TYR A 573 33.20 -40.56 36.83
CA TYR A 573 32.21 -41.35 37.57
C TYR A 573 31.51 -40.58 38.69
N LYS A 574 32.02 -39.40 39.05
CA LYS A 574 31.45 -38.51 40.07
C LYS A 574 31.33 -37.08 39.51
N PRO A 575 30.31 -36.80 38.70
CA PRO A 575 30.10 -35.47 38.14
C PRO A 575 29.70 -34.47 39.22
N GLY A 576 30.10 -33.22 39.03
CA GLY A 576 29.85 -32.14 39.99
C GLY A 576 30.87 -31.00 39.88
N THR A 577 30.61 -29.93 40.62
CA THR A 577 31.49 -28.76 40.71
C THR A 577 31.81 -28.44 42.15
N LEU A 578 33.11 -28.36 42.47
CA LEU A 578 33.63 -28.03 43.79
C LEU A 578 34.51 -26.79 43.69
N LEU A 579 34.23 -25.77 44.48
CA LEU A 579 35.06 -24.58 44.58
C LEU A 579 35.54 -24.39 46.02
N THR A 580 36.85 -24.36 46.21
CA THR A 580 37.50 -24.01 47.47
C THR A 580 38.46 -22.84 47.27
N TRP A 581 38.71 -22.08 48.33
CA TRP A 581 39.56 -20.90 48.28
C TRP A 581 40.27 -20.68 49.63
N THR A 582 41.44 -20.06 49.60
CA THR A 582 42.30 -19.82 50.77
C THR A 582 42.69 -18.34 50.82
N THR A 583 42.73 -17.74 52.01
CA THR A 583 43.15 -16.32 52.19
C THR A 583 44.50 -16.21 52.85
N VAL A 584 44.99 -14.97 52.92
CA VAL A 584 46.21 -14.62 53.68
C VAL A 584 46.09 -14.93 55.18
N ASN A 585 44.88 -14.90 55.73
CA ASN A 585 44.63 -14.99 57.18
C ASN A 585 43.87 -16.25 57.61
N ALA A 586 43.45 -17.10 56.68
CA ALA A 586 42.70 -18.32 56.97
C ALA A 586 43.02 -19.43 55.98
N GLY A 587 43.05 -20.68 56.47
CA GLY A 587 43.21 -21.87 55.64
C GLY A 587 42.05 -22.10 54.66
N THR A 588 42.10 -23.22 53.94
CA THR A 588 41.14 -23.54 52.87
C THR A 588 39.70 -23.56 53.36
N ARG A 589 38.82 -22.87 52.63
CA ARG A 589 37.37 -22.78 52.86
C ARG A 589 36.60 -23.30 51.66
N LEU A 590 35.44 -23.89 51.92
CA LEU A 590 34.50 -24.30 50.89
C LEU A 590 33.65 -23.10 50.46
N PHE A 591 33.62 -22.81 49.16
CA PHE A 591 32.63 -21.89 48.58
C PHE A 591 31.32 -22.64 48.31
N GLY A 592 31.41 -23.82 47.67
CA GLY A 592 30.24 -24.67 47.40
C GLY A 592 30.62 -26.00 46.77
N ASP A 593 29.80 -27.01 47.02
CA ASP A 593 29.87 -28.35 46.45
C ASP A 593 28.53 -28.67 45.78
N TYR A 594 28.55 -28.73 44.45
CA TYR A 594 27.39 -28.91 43.59
C TYR A 594 27.50 -30.26 42.89
N SER A 595 26.92 -31.30 43.48
CA SER A 595 26.94 -32.67 42.93
C SER A 595 26.06 -32.83 41.69
N GLY A 596 26.40 -33.79 40.83
CA GLY A 596 25.60 -34.18 39.67
C GLY A 596 26.05 -33.53 38.38
N THR A 597 25.56 -34.02 37.24
CA THR A 597 25.93 -33.53 35.91
C THR A 597 25.63 -32.04 35.74
N TRP A 598 24.59 -31.52 36.40
CA TRP A 598 24.26 -30.09 36.34
C TRP A 598 24.97 -29.24 37.39
N GLY A 599 25.88 -29.82 38.17
CA GLY A 599 26.63 -29.11 39.22
C GLY A 599 27.35 -27.86 38.70
N PHE A 600 27.91 -27.94 37.50
CA PHE A 600 28.54 -26.80 36.84
C PHE A 600 27.56 -25.65 36.55
N ILE A 601 26.36 -25.97 36.06
CA ILE A 601 25.34 -24.97 35.75
C ILE A 601 24.80 -24.35 37.05
N ARG A 602 24.64 -25.14 38.12
CA ARG A 602 24.28 -24.64 39.46
C ARG A 602 25.33 -23.69 40.02
N TRP A 603 26.61 -24.00 39.81
CA TRP A 603 27.70 -23.08 40.17
C TRP A 603 27.61 -21.79 39.36
N LEU A 604 27.48 -21.85 38.03
CA LEU A 604 27.33 -20.67 37.16
C LEU A 604 26.11 -19.81 37.53
N GLU A 605 25.05 -20.40 38.08
CA GLU A 605 23.86 -19.68 38.58
C GLU A 605 24.19 -18.77 39.78
N GLN A 606 25.15 -19.13 40.63
CA GLN A 606 25.54 -18.34 41.81
C GLN A 606 26.34 -17.07 41.47
N GLY A 607 26.92 -17.02 40.27
CA GLY A 607 27.82 -15.95 39.85
C GLY A 607 27.10 -14.82 39.12
N LYS A 608 27.54 -13.58 39.36
CA LYS A 608 27.24 -12.45 38.48
C LYS A 608 28.05 -12.58 37.19
N ARG A 609 27.44 -12.24 36.06
CA ARG A 609 27.98 -12.40 34.71
C ARG A 609 28.02 -11.05 34.02
N HIS A 610 29.20 -10.61 33.59
CA HIS A 610 29.35 -9.38 32.83
C HIS A 610 30.02 -9.68 31.48
N PRO A 611 29.40 -9.31 30.33
CA PRO A 611 30.02 -9.53 29.03
C PRO A 611 31.28 -8.67 28.89
N LEU A 612 32.37 -9.26 28.41
CA LEU A 612 33.61 -8.55 28.09
C LEU A 612 33.76 -8.34 26.59
N ASP A 613 33.46 -9.38 25.81
CA ASP A 613 33.38 -9.34 24.35
C ASP A 613 32.29 -10.30 23.83
N ARG A 614 32.31 -10.65 22.53
CA ARG A 614 31.31 -11.55 21.91
C ARG A 614 31.37 -13.01 22.40
N SER A 615 32.49 -13.44 22.97
CA SER A 615 32.79 -14.83 23.37
C SER A 615 33.31 -14.95 24.80
N GLN A 616 33.52 -13.84 25.50
CA GLN A 616 34.11 -13.78 26.83
C GLN A 616 33.19 -13.10 27.85
N TRP A 617 33.05 -13.73 29.02
CA TRP A 617 32.30 -13.19 30.16
C TRP A 617 33.17 -13.18 31.42
N MET A 618 33.13 -12.08 32.15
CA MET A 618 33.62 -12.02 33.51
C MET A 618 32.59 -12.66 34.45
N MET A 619 32.98 -13.74 35.10
CA MET A 619 32.23 -14.44 36.13
C MET A 619 32.72 -13.95 37.50
N SER A 620 31.84 -13.41 38.33
CA SER A 620 32.16 -12.91 39.67
C SER A 620 31.29 -13.57 40.73
N PHE A 621 31.92 -14.10 41.77
CA PHE A 621 31.28 -14.83 42.85
C PHE A 621 31.59 -14.18 44.19
N SER A 622 30.55 -13.79 44.94
CA SER A 622 30.72 -13.24 46.28
C SER A 622 30.87 -14.38 47.28
N ALA A 623 32.06 -14.52 47.86
CA ALA A 623 32.33 -15.48 48.91
C ALA A 623 31.62 -15.08 50.23
N PRO A 624 31.38 -16.03 51.16
CA PRO A 624 30.65 -15.76 52.41
C PRO A 624 31.24 -14.68 53.31
N ASP A 625 32.52 -14.34 53.13
CA ASP A 625 33.24 -13.33 53.88
C ASP A 625 33.31 -11.96 53.17
N GLY A 626 32.55 -11.80 52.08
CA GLY A 626 32.46 -10.56 51.30
C GLY A 626 33.53 -10.38 50.23
N ARG A 627 34.50 -11.29 50.11
CA ARG A 627 35.53 -11.23 49.05
C ARG A 627 34.95 -11.72 47.71
N THR A 628 35.51 -11.24 46.61
CA THR A 628 35.04 -11.61 45.26
C THR A 628 36.04 -12.56 44.60
N LEU A 629 35.56 -13.71 44.13
CA LEU A 629 36.33 -14.67 43.32
C LEU A 629 35.94 -14.48 41.85
N GLN A 630 36.93 -14.45 40.94
CA GLN A 630 36.69 -14.09 39.54
C GLN A 630 37.35 -15.04 38.54
N TRP A 631 36.63 -15.30 37.44
CA TRP A 631 37.12 -16.03 36.27
C TRP A 631 36.65 -15.32 35.01
N VAL A 632 37.46 -15.37 33.95
CA VAL A 632 36.95 -15.09 32.61
C VAL A 632 36.60 -16.42 31.95
N LEU A 633 35.36 -16.54 31.49
CA LEU A 633 34.87 -17.66 30.70
C LEU A 633 34.92 -17.29 29.23
N ARG A 634 35.55 -18.13 28.40
CA ARG A 634 35.56 -18.01 26.94
C ARG A 634 34.80 -19.17 26.31
N SER A 635 33.76 -18.88 25.52
CA SER A 635 33.00 -19.87 24.78
C SER A 635 33.54 -20.06 23.37
N GLN A 636 33.29 -21.23 22.79
CA GLN A 636 33.55 -21.50 21.37
C GLN A 636 32.41 -21.00 20.46
N LEU A 637 31.15 -21.10 20.92
CA LEU A 637 29.97 -20.68 20.18
C LEU A 637 28.95 -20.02 21.11
N GLY A 638 28.38 -18.89 20.68
CA GLY A 638 27.34 -18.17 21.42
C GLY A 638 27.76 -17.91 22.87
N SER A 639 26.83 -18.01 23.81
CA SER A 639 27.13 -17.90 25.25
C SER A 639 27.68 -19.19 25.89
N GLY A 640 28.00 -20.21 25.09
CA GLY A 640 28.53 -21.50 25.55
C GLY A 640 27.69 -22.10 26.68
N PRO A 641 28.29 -22.55 27.78
CA PRO A 641 27.55 -23.17 28.88
C PRO A 641 26.61 -22.21 29.61
N LEU A 642 26.76 -20.88 29.45
CA LEU A 642 25.83 -19.91 30.03
C LEU A 642 24.45 -19.97 29.36
N ALA A 643 24.34 -20.47 28.12
CA ALA A 643 23.06 -20.65 27.43
C ALA A 643 22.11 -21.60 28.20
N LEU A 644 22.65 -22.56 28.95
CA LEU A 644 21.86 -23.51 29.75
C LEU A 644 21.15 -22.83 30.93
N LEU A 645 21.62 -21.67 31.37
CA LEU A 645 20.94 -20.88 32.40
C LEU A 645 19.62 -20.28 31.88
N ALA A 646 19.47 -20.13 30.56
CA ALA A 646 18.21 -19.67 29.98
C ALA A 646 17.10 -20.74 30.09
N LEU A 647 17.44 -22.00 30.36
CA LEU A 647 16.45 -23.06 30.61
C LEU A 647 15.69 -22.89 31.94
N ARG A 648 16.14 -22.00 32.83
CA ARG A 648 15.46 -21.71 34.10
C ARG A 648 14.05 -21.19 33.81
N GLY A 649 13.04 -21.87 34.33
CA GLY A 649 11.63 -21.49 34.13
C GLY A 649 11.11 -21.73 32.71
N LEU A 650 11.90 -22.32 31.81
CA LEU A 650 11.42 -22.69 30.48
C LEU A 650 10.39 -23.81 30.61
N THR A 651 9.22 -23.57 30.04
CA THR A 651 8.15 -24.56 29.87
C THR A 651 7.76 -24.61 28.40
N LEU A 652 7.30 -25.76 27.92
CA LEU A 652 6.87 -25.92 26.55
C LEU A 652 5.36 -25.61 26.46
N PRO A 653 4.93 -24.60 25.68
CA PRO A 653 3.52 -24.25 25.62
C PRO A 653 2.66 -25.35 24.99
N ASP A 654 1.43 -25.48 25.51
CA ASP A 654 0.43 -26.46 25.07
C ASP A 654 -0.19 -26.17 23.70
N GLN A 655 -0.05 -24.94 23.20
CA GLN A 655 -0.70 -24.48 21.98
C GLN A 655 0.31 -23.84 21.01
N ILE A 656 0.26 -24.28 19.76
CA ILE A 656 0.99 -23.71 18.62
C ILE A 656 0.28 -22.45 18.13
N PHE A 657 -1.05 -22.53 17.96
CA PHE A 657 -1.90 -21.45 17.49
C PHE A 657 -2.85 -20.97 18.59
N THR A 658 -3.09 -19.66 18.66
CA THR A 658 -4.14 -19.07 19.50
C THR A 658 -5.47 -19.15 18.76
N VAL A 659 -6.47 -19.79 19.38
CA VAL A 659 -7.77 -20.08 18.73
C VAL A 659 -8.81 -18.98 19.03
N ASP A 660 -8.50 -18.03 19.93
CA ASP A 660 -9.34 -16.87 20.24
C ASP A 660 -8.85 -15.59 19.55
N ALA A 661 -9.70 -15.03 18.67
CA ALA A 661 -9.46 -13.73 18.03
C ALA A 661 -9.40 -12.58 19.06
N ALA A 662 -10.05 -12.72 20.22
CA ALA A 662 -10.07 -11.72 21.30
C ALA A 662 -8.76 -11.65 22.11
N GLU A 663 -8.10 -12.79 22.37
CA GLU A 663 -6.78 -12.82 23.02
C GLU A 663 -5.68 -12.29 22.09
N SER A 664 -5.83 -12.53 20.79
CA SER A 664 -4.88 -12.10 19.76
C SER A 664 -4.72 -10.57 19.68
N ALA A 665 -5.81 -9.82 19.87
CA ALA A 665 -5.79 -8.36 19.85
C ALA A 665 -5.18 -7.73 21.11
N GLN A 666 -5.29 -8.37 22.27
CA GLN A 666 -4.72 -7.86 23.54
C GLN A 666 -3.20 -8.02 23.61
N VAL A 667 -2.63 -9.08 23.00
CA VAL A 667 -1.19 -9.34 23.05
C VAL A 667 -0.39 -8.40 22.13
N LEU A 668 -0.95 -8.02 20.97
CA LEU A 668 -0.33 -7.04 20.05
C LEU A 668 -0.25 -5.63 20.66
N THR A 669 -1.20 -5.24 21.52
CA THR A 669 -1.15 -3.96 22.24
C THR A 669 -0.18 -3.94 23.42
N THR A 670 0.15 -5.10 24.00
CA THR A 670 1.14 -5.20 25.10
C THR A 670 2.59 -5.32 24.63
N GLY A 671 2.83 -5.45 23.32
CA GLY A 671 4.18 -5.56 22.72
C GLY A 671 4.89 -4.21 22.48
N VAL A 672 4.21 -3.08 22.71
CA VAL A 672 4.78 -1.73 22.56
C VAL A 672 4.56 -0.97 23.87
N GLY A 673 5.39 -1.24 24.88
CA GLY A 673 5.34 -0.53 26.14
C GLY A 673 5.83 -1.35 27.32
N ASN A 674 7.13 -1.66 27.37
CA ASN A 674 7.83 -1.81 28.65
C ASN A 674 9.33 -1.58 28.42
N SER A 675 9.67 -0.31 28.20
CA SER A 675 11.01 0.23 28.34
C SER A 675 11.02 1.19 29.54
N ASP A 676 10.75 0.67 30.72
CA ASP A 676 11.01 1.38 31.98
C ASP A 676 11.91 0.51 32.83
N MET A 677 13.22 0.70 32.63
CA MET A 677 14.22 0.34 33.62
C MET A 677 15.47 1.20 33.40
N ASP A 678 15.35 2.48 33.79
CA ASP A 678 16.47 3.33 34.19
C ASP A 678 15.92 4.44 35.09
N GLU A 679 15.91 4.17 36.39
CA GLU A 679 16.12 5.16 37.46
C GLU A 679 16.00 4.44 38.81
N MET A 680 17.14 4.19 39.45
CA MET A 680 17.25 4.40 40.90
C MET A 680 18.74 4.53 41.26
N GLU A 681 19.12 5.78 41.54
CA GLU A 681 20.25 6.12 42.41
C GLU A 681 20.02 5.53 43.81
N LEU A 682 20.98 4.73 44.27
CA LEU A 682 21.69 4.73 45.58
C LEU A 682 22.22 3.34 45.94
#